data_AF-A0A352TSH5-F1
#
_entry.id   AF-A0A352TSH5-F1
#
_cell.length_a   1.000
_cell.length_b   1.000
_cell.length_c   1.000
_cell.angle_alpha   90.00
_cell.angle_beta   90.00
_cell.angle_gamma   90.00
#
_symmetry.space_group_name_H-M   'P 1'
#
loop_
_entity.id
_entity.type
_entity.pdbx_description
1 polymer ?
#
loop_
_entity_poly.entity_id
_entity_poly.type
_entity_poly.pdbx_seq_one_letter_code
_entity_poly.pdbx_strand_id
1 'polypeptide(L)'
;MKALSTIKAILSAVIWGSGQLLNRQYIKALFFFIIFVGFVGTELFTSSYFEETSAYTKLVGDDLTDTWYQDNLYARYFNIKNDNNTRANGFGSEGYDPFETFLRSLNIPENATDKVTLSSINEENMLQFIADDLKEANLPTVTNLSNNQSVLAKDFDLTTGTLIERRGILYFDENENYYIERNVELEDGSNQKEFVKTTMLYGGLDESDILLSNEGLTKFEKLNEIYNVDGTFYLRVKIDGNFRFIDILNQSVVDSIEMDNNKVELEGPMYVIDDTFYEYYEAGMIYLSQRLQYKETPFTRIFRQALYYDYSADHLDYSNADFNRIMVRLYLNLNLELKEAFETQYNNFFYDKAGFFIRSYWSVGTLGIAQKVNFTNHMSLAEAVAGQGLSEREFSLFTTPGFQLSENIPMQGHVSTMILLEGLIGVISSLFFFIFMIWGIVDAYRVSEQKRKAEIVLKDVDYFKDVYERSYEYIILSPAMFVLAFISIMPIVFGFMIAFTDIAGNESMLDNFDYVGFRNFIAIFDFSSGLGQSFGQAFWRVLGWTVVWAILSTATVFFGGFFQALILNSEKVVFRKFWRTLFILPWAIPALLSQMVFSVMFKELGFINQFLKDLGVYDLLFDLGMLGVNYESLSGIRTLFYLGLDNIQWFTNPFNTTFVRGSIIMINIWLGFPYFMALMTGVMTAIDKTLYEAADIDG
;
A
#
# COMPACT_ATOMS: atom_id res chain seq x y z
N MET A 1 32.40 48.35 -3.88
CA MET A 1 31.38 47.93 -4.89
C MET A 1 30.27 47.19 -4.16
N LYS A 2 28.98 47.40 -4.54
CA LYS A 2 27.85 46.66 -3.95
C LYS A 2 28.02 45.13 -4.09
N ALA A 3 28.70 44.68 -5.15
CA ALA A 3 29.05 43.28 -5.37
C ALA A 3 29.74 42.61 -4.18
N LEU A 4 30.61 43.32 -3.44
CA LEU A 4 31.29 42.75 -2.27
C LEU A 4 30.34 42.43 -1.11
N SER A 5 29.28 43.22 -0.94
CA SER A 5 28.25 42.97 0.08
C SER A 5 27.35 41.80 -0.30
N THR A 6 27.02 41.68 -1.58
CA THR A 6 26.30 40.52 -2.12
C THR A 6 27.11 39.24 -2.01
N ILE A 7 28.40 39.26 -2.32
CA ILE A 7 29.29 38.09 -2.19
C ILE A 7 29.33 37.59 -0.74
N LYS A 8 29.44 38.49 0.24
CA LYS A 8 29.43 38.11 1.66
C LYS A 8 28.09 37.50 2.10
N ALA A 9 26.98 37.99 1.56
CA ALA A 9 25.66 37.43 1.80
C ALA A 9 25.53 36.02 1.21
N ILE A 10 25.99 35.83 -0.04
CA ILE A 10 26.02 34.52 -0.71
C ILE A 10 26.89 33.53 0.05
N LEU A 11 28.07 33.95 0.51
CA LEU A 11 28.94 33.10 1.33
C LEU A 11 28.22 32.65 2.61
N SER A 12 27.51 33.57 3.28
CA SER A 12 26.70 33.23 4.46
C SER A 12 25.49 32.34 4.16
N ALA A 13 25.07 32.23 2.89
CA ALA A 13 24.03 31.27 2.49
C ALA A 13 24.59 29.84 2.36
N VAL A 14 25.84 29.69 1.93
CA VAL A 14 26.51 28.38 1.76
C VAL A 14 27.05 27.86 3.10
N ILE A 15 27.78 28.70 3.84
CA ILE A 15 28.30 28.38 5.17
C ILE A 15 27.85 29.48 6.11
N TRP A 16 26.89 29.18 6.99
CA TRP A 16 26.24 30.22 7.79
C TRP A 16 27.25 30.85 8.75
N GLY A 17 27.28 32.18 8.77
CA GLY A 17 28.24 32.95 9.57
C GLY A 17 29.52 33.36 8.84
N SER A 18 29.83 32.80 7.66
CA SER A 18 31.03 33.17 6.90
C SER A 18 31.03 34.63 6.42
N GLY A 19 29.87 35.17 6.05
CA GLY A 19 29.70 36.59 5.71
C GLY A 19 30.01 37.53 6.88
N GLN A 20 29.60 37.15 8.09
CA GLN A 20 29.89 37.84 9.34
C GLN A 20 31.38 37.80 9.67
N LEU A 21 32.04 36.66 9.42
CA LEU A 21 33.48 36.50 9.60
C LEU A 21 34.27 37.47 8.70
N LEU A 22 33.89 37.59 7.42
CA LEU A 22 34.46 38.56 6.48
C LEU A 22 34.14 40.01 6.83
N ASN A 23 33.09 40.23 7.60
CA ASN A 23 32.77 41.51 8.21
C ASN A 23 33.49 41.72 9.55
N ARG A 24 34.38 40.83 10.01
CA ARG A 24 35.05 40.91 11.32
C ARG A 24 34.05 40.99 12.49
N GLN A 25 32.96 40.22 12.41
CA GLN A 25 31.94 40.05 13.45
C GLN A 25 32.00 38.60 13.95
N TYR A 26 32.97 38.31 14.82
CA TYR A 26 33.35 36.94 15.16
C TYR A 26 32.30 36.19 16.00
N ILE A 27 31.62 36.86 16.93
CA ILE A 27 30.61 36.22 17.78
C ILE A 27 29.36 35.92 16.94
N LYS A 28 28.97 36.84 16.05
CA LYS A 28 27.87 36.59 15.11
C LYS A 28 28.20 35.43 14.16
N ALA A 29 29.43 35.41 13.65
CA ALA A 29 29.90 34.32 12.79
C ALA A 29 29.81 32.97 13.51
N LEU A 30 30.29 32.90 14.75
CA LEU A 30 30.23 31.68 15.56
C LEU A 30 28.79 31.24 15.83
N PHE A 31 27.88 32.15 16.18
CA PHE A 31 26.48 31.85 16.45
C PHE A 31 25.79 31.18 15.24
N PHE A 32 25.87 31.79 14.06
CA PHE A 32 25.27 31.22 12.85
C PHE A 32 25.97 29.92 12.43
N PHE A 33 27.29 29.83 12.62
CA PHE A 33 28.05 28.63 12.30
C PHE A 33 27.67 27.45 13.19
N ILE A 34 27.42 27.64 14.49
CA ILE A 34 26.94 26.58 15.39
C ILE A 34 25.60 26.02 14.90
N ILE A 35 24.69 26.90 14.46
CA ILE A 35 23.38 26.47 13.95
C ILE A 35 23.54 25.70 12.62
N PHE A 36 24.46 26.12 11.75
CA PHE A 36 24.81 25.39 10.53
C PHE A 36 25.42 24.01 10.83
N VAL A 37 26.32 23.93 11.81
CA VAL A 37 26.89 22.66 12.29
C VAL A 37 25.78 21.78 12.88
N GLY A 38 24.78 22.35 13.55
CA GLY A 38 23.59 21.62 13.98
C GLY A 38 22.82 21.03 12.80
N PHE A 39 22.53 21.84 11.77
CA PHE A 39 21.80 21.41 10.58
C PHE A 39 22.55 20.31 9.81
N VAL A 40 23.80 20.56 9.44
CA VAL A 40 24.64 19.59 8.70
C VAL A 40 25.00 18.39 9.58
N GLY A 41 25.21 18.61 10.88
CA GLY A 41 25.49 17.56 11.85
C GLY A 41 24.33 16.59 12.00
N THR A 42 23.09 17.09 12.09
CA THR A 42 21.89 16.23 12.09
C THR A 42 21.80 15.42 10.80
N GLU A 43 22.05 16.05 9.65
CA GLU A 43 22.06 15.35 8.36
C GLU A 43 23.09 14.21 8.33
N LEU A 44 24.35 14.51 8.66
CA LEU A 44 25.43 13.52 8.61
C LEU A 44 25.27 12.42 9.66
N PHE A 45 24.83 12.75 10.88
CA PHE A 45 24.69 11.79 11.98
C PHE A 45 23.54 10.80 11.76
N THR A 46 22.53 11.18 10.96
CA THR A 46 21.37 10.33 10.66
C THR A 46 21.44 9.69 9.28
N SER A 47 22.53 9.94 8.55
CA SER A 47 22.80 9.38 7.23
C SER A 47 23.69 8.16 7.30
N SER A 48 23.63 7.35 6.26
CA SER A 48 24.50 6.21 5.97
C SER A 48 25.20 6.44 4.62
N TYR A 49 25.58 7.70 4.33
CA TYR A 49 26.19 8.10 3.05
C TYR A 49 27.43 7.28 2.65
N PHE A 50 28.17 6.81 3.64
CA PHE A 50 29.42 6.07 3.45
C PHE A 50 29.25 4.57 3.70
N GLU A 51 28.03 4.10 3.99
CA GLU A 51 27.75 2.68 4.16
C GLU A 51 27.31 2.05 2.84
N GLU A 52 27.73 0.81 2.62
CA GLU A 52 27.20 -0.02 1.56
C GLU A 52 25.84 -0.55 2.01
N THR A 53 24.81 -0.18 1.27
CA THR A 53 23.46 -0.71 1.44
C THR A 53 23.16 -1.65 0.29
N SER A 54 22.44 -2.71 0.58
CA SER A 54 22.03 -3.73 -0.38
C SER A 54 20.51 -3.89 -0.30
N ALA A 55 19.86 -4.08 -1.44
CA ALA A 55 18.42 -4.37 -1.48
C ALA A 55 18.08 -5.68 -0.75
N TYR A 56 19.04 -6.61 -0.70
CA TYR A 56 18.84 -7.94 -0.12
C TYR A 56 18.77 -7.93 1.41
N THR A 57 19.23 -6.86 2.10
CA THR A 57 19.10 -6.74 3.56
C THR A 57 17.64 -6.64 4.02
N LYS A 58 16.72 -6.34 3.09
CA LYS A 58 15.28 -6.28 3.33
C LYS A 58 14.61 -7.66 3.22
N LEU A 59 15.31 -8.69 2.74
CA LEU A 59 14.87 -10.08 2.80
C LEU A 59 15.16 -10.66 4.19
N VAL A 60 14.26 -11.51 4.68
CA VAL A 60 14.43 -12.20 5.97
C VAL A 60 15.46 -13.32 5.81
N GLY A 61 16.28 -13.51 6.85
CA GLY A 61 17.38 -14.47 6.86
C GLY A 61 18.71 -13.81 6.53
N ASP A 62 19.80 -14.52 6.77
CA ASP A 62 21.16 -14.08 6.51
C ASP A 62 21.71 -14.73 5.23
N ASP A 63 22.68 -14.05 4.62
CA ASP A 63 23.42 -14.55 3.47
C ASP A 63 24.41 -15.64 3.90
N LEU A 64 24.80 -16.53 2.97
CA LEU A 64 25.87 -17.48 3.26
C LEU A 64 27.21 -16.75 3.26
N THR A 65 28.02 -16.96 4.30
CA THR A 65 29.31 -16.28 4.40
C THR A 65 30.24 -16.63 3.23
N ASP A 66 31.10 -15.70 2.79
CA ASP A 66 32.12 -16.00 1.76
C ASP A 66 32.99 -17.20 2.15
N THR A 67 33.27 -17.33 3.45
CA THR A 67 33.98 -18.48 4.01
C THR A 67 33.24 -19.79 3.83
N TRP A 68 31.90 -19.78 3.83
CA TRP A 68 31.10 -20.97 3.55
C TRP A 68 31.30 -21.45 2.11
N TYR A 69 31.30 -20.54 1.14
CA TYR A 69 31.54 -20.90 -0.26
C TYR A 69 32.94 -21.48 -0.48
N GLN A 70 33.93 -20.99 0.26
CA GLN A 70 35.31 -21.44 0.21
C GLN A 70 35.53 -22.78 0.93
N ASP A 71 35.14 -22.85 2.20
CA ASP A 71 35.47 -23.97 3.09
C ASP A 71 34.48 -25.15 2.97
N ASN A 72 33.25 -24.91 2.51
CA ASN A 72 32.24 -25.96 2.31
C ASN A 72 32.03 -26.28 0.83
N LEU A 73 31.54 -25.33 0.02
CA LEU A 73 31.13 -25.62 -1.36
C LEU A 73 32.33 -25.98 -2.25
N TYR A 74 33.34 -25.12 -2.31
CA TYR A 74 34.53 -25.36 -3.12
C TYR A 74 35.32 -26.58 -2.61
N ALA A 75 35.51 -26.70 -1.30
CA ALA A 75 36.19 -27.87 -0.71
C ALA A 75 35.48 -29.19 -1.06
N ARG A 76 34.14 -29.20 -1.04
CA ARG A 76 33.35 -30.35 -1.45
C ARG A 76 33.51 -30.67 -2.93
N TYR A 77 33.41 -29.66 -3.80
CA TYR A 77 33.71 -29.82 -5.23
C TYR A 77 35.11 -30.43 -5.45
N PHE A 78 36.14 -29.88 -4.79
CA PHE A 78 37.52 -30.34 -4.91
C PHE A 78 37.69 -31.79 -4.44
N ASN A 79 37.06 -32.18 -3.32
CA ASN A 79 37.12 -33.55 -2.82
C ASN A 79 36.41 -34.53 -3.76
N ILE A 80 35.24 -34.15 -4.30
CA ILE A 80 34.49 -34.98 -5.26
C ILE A 80 35.27 -35.18 -6.55
N LYS A 81 35.87 -34.11 -7.10
CA LYS A 81 36.73 -34.17 -8.30
C LYS A 81 37.89 -35.16 -8.12
N ASN A 82 38.47 -35.22 -6.92
CA ASN A 82 39.64 -36.03 -6.61
C ASN A 82 39.31 -37.44 -6.06
N ASP A 83 38.03 -37.79 -5.87
CA ASP A 83 37.64 -39.14 -5.46
C ASP A 83 37.71 -40.10 -6.67
N ASN A 84 38.29 -41.29 -6.48
CA ASN A 84 38.40 -42.31 -7.53
C ASN A 84 37.08 -43.09 -7.76
N ASN A 85 36.03 -42.83 -6.97
CA ASN A 85 34.75 -43.53 -7.06
C ASN A 85 33.76 -42.82 -8.01
N THR A 86 33.83 -43.14 -9.31
CA THR A 86 33.04 -42.51 -10.38
C THR A 86 31.51 -42.58 -10.22
N ARG A 87 30.97 -43.42 -9.34
CA ARG A 87 29.52 -43.53 -9.08
C ARG A 87 28.97 -42.45 -8.15
N ALA A 88 29.81 -41.78 -7.36
CA ALA A 88 29.38 -40.77 -6.38
C ALA A 88 29.61 -39.32 -6.86
N ASN A 89 30.37 -39.13 -7.96
CA ASN A 89 31.02 -37.84 -8.19
C ASN A 89 30.26 -36.88 -9.12
N GLY A 90 29.24 -37.35 -9.84
CA GLY A 90 28.48 -36.54 -10.78
C GLY A 90 29.25 -35.99 -12.00
N PHE A 91 30.59 -36.02 -11.98
CA PHE A 91 31.56 -35.70 -13.02
C PHE A 91 32.86 -36.47 -12.72
N GLY A 92 33.70 -36.69 -13.74
CA GLY A 92 34.94 -37.48 -13.61
C GLY A 92 36.10 -36.74 -12.96
N SER A 93 37.30 -37.33 -12.98
CA SER A 93 38.54 -36.70 -12.48
C SER A 93 38.94 -35.41 -13.21
N GLU A 94 38.33 -35.13 -14.36
CA GLU A 94 38.52 -33.90 -15.14
C GLU A 94 37.77 -32.70 -14.51
N GLY A 95 36.85 -32.94 -13.57
CA GLY A 95 36.03 -31.89 -12.96
C GLY A 95 34.76 -31.58 -13.77
N TYR A 96 34.09 -30.49 -13.41
CA TYR A 96 32.96 -29.94 -14.15
C TYR A 96 33.43 -28.74 -14.96
N ASP A 97 33.60 -28.92 -16.28
CA ASP A 97 34.22 -27.94 -17.18
C ASP A 97 33.69 -26.50 -17.05
N PRO A 98 32.37 -26.24 -16.92
CA PRO A 98 31.85 -24.89 -16.70
C PRO A 98 32.41 -24.24 -15.43
N PHE A 99 32.47 -25.01 -14.33
CA PHE A 99 33.00 -24.50 -13.06
C PHE A 99 34.52 -24.32 -13.10
N GLU A 100 35.27 -25.21 -13.75
CA GLU A 100 36.71 -25.04 -13.95
C GLU A 100 37.03 -23.77 -14.76
N THR A 101 36.20 -23.47 -15.77
CA THR A 101 36.32 -22.24 -16.57
C THR A 101 36.05 -21.00 -15.71
N PHE A 102 35.03 -21.06 -14.85
CA PHE A 102 34.74 -20.00 -13.88
C PHE A 102 35.89 -19.79 -12.89
N LEU A 103 36.46 -20.85 -12.31
CA LEU A 103 37.60 -20.75 -11.40
C LEU A 103 38.83 -20.11 -12.09
N ARG A 104 39.10 -20.47 -13.35
CA ARG A 104 40.16 -19.84 -14.15
C ARG A 104 39.89 -18.35 -14.39
N SER A 105 38.63 -17.95 -14.59
CA SER A 105 38.25 -16.54 -14.74
C SER A 105 38.52 -15.71 -13.48
N LEU A 106 38.49 -16.35 -12.30
CA LEU A 106 38.85 -15.77 -11.02
C LEU A 106 40.37 -15.88 -10.70
N ASN A 107 41.18 -16.38 -11.64
CA ASN A 107 42.61 -16.69 -11.45
C ASN A 107 42.88 -17.71 -10.33
N ILE A 108 41.97 -18.66 -10.11
CA ILE A 108 42.13 -19.73 -9.11
C ILE A 108 42.77 -20.96 -9.80
N PRO A 109 43.98 -21.39 -9.38
CA PRO A 109 44.61 -22.61 -9.88
C PRO A 109 43.83 -23.87 -9.51
N GLU A 110 43.92 -24.93 -10.34
CA GLU A 110 43.19 -26.20 -10.16
C GLU A 110 43.47 -26.94 -8.83
N ASN A 111 44.57 -26.61 -8.13
CA ASN A 111 44.98 -27.21 -6.85
C ASN A 111 45.02 -26.20 -5.70
N ALA A 112 44.32 -25.07 -5.84
CA ALA A 112 44.29 -24.05 -4.78
C ALA A 112 43.61 -24.60 -3.53
N THR A 113 44.34 -24.59 -2.42
CA THR A 113 43.85 -24.97 -1.08
C THR A 113 44.12 -23.90 -0.03
N ASP A 114 44.84 -22.84 -0.38
CA ASP A 114 45.13 -21.71 0.50
C ASP A 114 44.01 -20.66 0.45
N LYS A 115 43.63 -20.16 1.64
CA LYS A 115 42.52 -19.21 1.79
C LYS A 115 42.74 -17.87 1.07
N VAL A 116 44.00 -17.48 0.83
CA VAL A 116 44.32 -16.22 0.15
C VAL A 116 43.92 -16.32 -1.32
N THR A 117 44.27 -17.41 -1.99
CA THR A 117 43.88 -17.66 -3.38
C THR A 117 42.38 -17.87 -3.53
N LEU A 118 41.72 -18.49 -2.55
CA LEU A 118 40.26 -18.70 -2.56
C LEU A 118 39.44 -17.46 -2.18
N SER A 119 40.07 -16.36 -1.75
CA SER A 119 39.36 -15.13 -1.36
C SER A 119 38.55 -14.47 -2.48
N SER A 120 38.84 -14.81 -3.74
CA SER A 120 38.06 -14.36 -4.90
C SER A 120 36.74 -15.14 -5.08
N ILE A 121 36.57 -16.26 -4.37
CA ILE A 121 35.28 -16.95 -4.22
C ILE A 121 34.50 -16.24 -3.13
N ASN A 122 33.44 -15.55 -3.53
CA ASN A 122 32.48 -14.92 -2.64
C ASN A 122 31.06 -15.33 -3.07
N GLU A 123 30.09 -14.99 -2.25
CA GLU A 123 28.69 -15.36 -2.50
C GLU A 123 28.16 -14.86 -3.84
N GLU A 124 28.39 -13.59 -4.17
CA GLU A 124 27.81 -12.97 -5.37
C GLU A 124 28.30 -13.67 -6.65
N ASN A 125 29.61 -13.93 -6.73
CA ASN A 125 30.22 -14.61 -7.88
C ASN A 125 29.69 -16.04 -8.00
N MET A 126 29.50 -16.73 -6.87
CA MET A 126 29.03 -18.11 -6.83
C MET A 126 27.57 -18.23 -7.20
N LEU A 127 26.71 -17.34 -6.69
CA LEU A 127 25.30 -17.30 -7.06
C LEU A 127 25.12 -16.92 -8.54
N GLN A 128 25.96 -16.02 -9.06
CA GLN A 128 25.96 -15.69 -10.49
C GLN A 128 26.37 -16.91 -11.32
N PHE A 129 27.43 -17.63 -10.95
CA PHE A 129 27.83 -18.86 -11.62
C PHE A 129 26.73 -19.93 -11.61
N ILE A 130 26.11 -20.19 -10.46
CA ILE A 130 25.03 -21.18 -10.35
C ILE A 130 23.83 -20.78 -11.22
N ALA A 131 23.49 -19.49 -11.28
CA ALA A 131 22.44 -18.99 -12.15
C ALA A 131 22.79 -19.19 -13.63
N ASP A 132 23.99 -18.83 -14.05
CA ASP A 132 24.42 -18.98 -15.45
C ASP A 132 24.45 -20.46 -15.86
N ASP A 133 24.97 -21.35 -14.99
CA ASP A 133 24.98 -22.80 -15.21
C ASP A 133 23.57 -23.38 -15.35
N LEU A 134 22.64 -22.98 -14.47
CA LEU A 134 21.24 -23.38 -14.55
C LEU A 134 20.56 -22.87 -15.83
N LYS A 135 20.86 -21.63 -16.24
CA LYS A 135 20.28 -21.01 -17.42
C LYS A 135 20.76 -21.66 -18.71
N GLU A 136 22.04 -21.99 -18.80
CA GLU A 136 22.62 -22.70 -19.95
C GLU A 136 22.12 -24.15 -20.03
N ALA A 137 21.98 -24.84 -18.89
CA ALA A 137 21.47 -26.20 -18.84
C ALA A 137 19.96 -26.30 -19.12
N ASN A 138 19.21 -25.23 -18.91
CA ASN A 138 17.75 -25.19 -19.04
C ASN A 138 17.26 -24.20 -20.12
N LEU A 139 17.97 -24.12 -21.25
CA LEU A 139 17.51 -23.33 -22.38
C LEU A 139 16.12 -23.80 -22.85
N PRO A 140 15.23 -22.89 -23.28
CA PRO A 140 13.93 -23.28 -23.80
C PRO A 140 14.07 -24.26 -24.98
N THR A 141 13.33 -25.36 -24.91
CA THR A 141 13.40 -26.43 -25.91
C THR A 141 12.04 -26.75 -26.49
N VAL A 142 12.05 -27.24 -27.72
CA VAL A 142 10.91 -27.83 -28.39
C VAL A 142 11.24 -29.28 -28.70
N THR A 143 10.50 -30.21 -28.10
CA THR A 143 10.70 -31.65 -28.24
C THR A 143 9.67 -32.23 -29.20
N ASN A 144 10.11 -32.86 -30.28
CA ASN A 144 9.23 -33.63 -31.15
C ASN A 144 8.83 -34.93 -30.45
N LEU A 145 7.54 -35.10 -30.18
CA LEU A 145 7.01 -36.21 -29.39
C LEU A 145 6.99 -37.55 -30.15
N SER A 146 7.21 -37.53 -31.48
CA SER A 146 7.22 -38.74 -32.32
C SER A 146 8.57 -39.45 -32.31
N ASN A 147 9.67 -38.68 -32.26
CA ASN A 147 11.04 -39.21 -32.29
C ASN A 147 11.88 -38.83 -31.07
N ASN A 148 11.29 -38.10 -30.13
CA ASN A 148 11.90 -37.61 -28.89
C ASN A 148 13.17 -36.76 -29.11
N GLN A 149 13.26 -36.05 -30.24
CA GLN A 149 14.35 -35.12 -30.53
C GLN A 149 13.98 -33.71 -30.08
N SER A 150 14.84 -33.10 -29.28
CA SER A 150 14.69 -31.72 -28.82
C SER A 150 15.57 -30.77 -29.62
N VAL A 151 15.03 -29.62 -29.99
CA VAL A 151 15.75 -28.48 -30.56
C VAL A 151 15.58 -27.26 -29.67
N LEU A 152 16.48 -26.28 -29.78
CA LEU A 152 16.33 -25.02 -29.04
C LEU A 152 15.13 -24.25 -29.59
N ALA A 153 14.31 -23.70 -28.72
CA ALA A 153 13.09 -23.01 -29.13
C ALA A 153 13.36 -21.79 -30.02
N LYS A 154 14.50 -21.09 -29.82
CA LYS A 154 14.92 -19.97 -30.67
C LYS A 154 15.17 -20.37 -32.13
N ASP A 155 15.46 -21.65 -32.37
CA ASP A 155 15.78 -22.21 -33.69
C ASP A 155 14.54 -22.88 -34.32
N PHE A 156 13.36 -22.76 -33.69
CA PHE A 156 12.12 -23.39 -34.10
C PHE A 156 10.94 -22.40 -34.09
N ASP A 157 10.26 -22.26 -35.23
CA ASP A 157 9.17 -21.29 -35.37
C ASP A 157 7.83 -21.86 -34.88
N LEU A 158 7.52 -21.61 -33.62
CA LEU A 158 6.25 -22.00 -32.99
C LEU A 158 5.04 -21.20 -33.50
N THR A 159 5.21 -20.09 -34.24
CA THR A 159 4.08 -19.25 -34.68
C THR A 159 3.20 -19.93 -35.73
N THR A 160 3.75 -20.93 -36.41
CA THR A 160 3.03 -21.79 -37.37
C THR A 160 2.25 -22.91 -36.68
N GLY A 161 2.47 -23.11 -35.38
CA GLY A 161 1.87 -24.20 -34.61
C GLY A 161 0.55 -23.85 -33.96
N THR A 162 -0.33 -24.85 -33.89
CA THR A 162 -1.61 -24.72 -33.19
C THR A 162 -1.46 -25.29 -31.77
N LEU A 163 -1.69 -24.46 -30.75
CA LEU A 163 -1.61 -24.85 -29.33
C LEU A 163 -2.78 -25.75 -28.94
N ILE A 164 -2.48 -26.91 -28.36
CA ILE A 164 -3.48 -27.83 -27.80
C ILE A 164 -3.83 -27.45 -26.38
N GLU A 165 -5.10 -27.13 -26.15
CA GLU A 165 -5.66 -26.92 -24.82
C GLU A 165 -5.98 -28.25 -24.15
N ARG A 166 -5.01 -28.81 -23.42
CA ARG A 166 -5.09 -30.17 -22.85
C ARG A 166 -5.97 -30.29 -21.61
N ARG A 167 -6.41 -29.18 -21.01
CA ARG A 167 -7.22 -29.14 -19.78
C ARG A 167 -8.25 -28.03 -19.88
N GLY A 168 -9.46 -28.28 -19.40
CA GLY A 168 -10.54 -27.29 -19.43
C GLY A 168 -11.91 -27.96 -19.44
N ILE A 169 -12.94 -27.17 -19.17
CA ILE A 169 -14.34 -27.61 -19.25
C ILE A 169 -14.96 -26.90 -20.44
N LEU A 170 -15.55 -27.70 -21.32
CA LEU A 170 -16.35 -27.27 -22.45
C LEU A 170 -17.77 -27.82 -22.29
N TYR A 171 -18.68 -27.28 -23.08
CA TYR A 171 -20.05 -27.72 -23.21
C TYR A 171 -20.35 -27.90 -24.69
N PHE A 172 -21.05 -28.96 -25.09
CA PHE A 172 -21.38 -29.16 -26.50
C PHE A 172 -22.87 -29.44 -26.73
N ASP A 173 -23.36 -29.02 -27.90
CA ASP A 173 -24.74 -29.20 -28.32
C ASP A 173 -24.95 -30.48 -29.16
N GLU A 174 -26.19 -30.77 -29.56
CA GLU A 174 -26.54 -31.93 -30.39
C GLU A 174 -25.87 -31.93 -31.78
N ASN A 175 -25.33 -30.79 -32.22
CA ASN A 175 -24.64 -30.62 -33.50
C ASN A 175 -23.10 -30.62 -33.36
N GLU A 176 -22.58 -31.03 -32.19
CA GLU A 176 -21.14 -31.08 -31.87
C GLU A 176 -20.44 -29.70 -31.93
N ASN A 177 -21.17 -28.60 -31.73
CA ASN A 177 -20.53 -27.31 -31.48
C ASN A 177 -20.09 -27.24 -30.01
N TYR A 178 -18.87 -26.75 -29.76
CA TYR A 178 -18.32 -26.60 -28.42
C TYR A 178 -18.43 -25.15 -27.93
N TYR A 179 -18.65 -24.98 -26.63
CA TYR A 179 -18.80 -23.70 -25.97
C TYR A 179 -18.00 -23.68 -24.67
N ILE A 180 -17.43 -22.52 -24.32
CA ILE A 180 -16.74 -22.28 -23.05
C ILE A 180 -17.55 -21.32 -22.19
N GLU A 181 -17.62 -21.57 -20.89
CA GLU A 181 -18.32 -20.73 -19.92
C GLU A 181 -17.43 -19.53 -19.52
N ARG A 182 -17.98 -18.31 -19.64
CA ARG A 182 -17.37 -17.08 -19.12
C ARG A 182 -18.36 -16.27 -18.28
N ASN A 183 -17.84 -15.48 -17.35
CA ASN A 183 -18.64 -14.49 -16.61
C ASN A 183 -18.39 -13.10 -17.20
N VAL A 184 -19.47 -12.35 -17.47
CA VAL A 184 -19.43 -10.99 -17.99
C VAL A 184 -20.13 -10.06 -17.01
N GLU A 185 -19.48 -8.95 -16.66
CA GLU A 185 -20.05 -7.89 -15.84
C GLU A 185 -20.83 -6.91 -16.73
N LEU A 186 -22.12 -6.72 -16.44
CA LEU A 186 -23.01 -5.82 -17.15
C LEU A 186 -22.83 -4.37 -16.68
N GLU A 187 -23.32 -3.38 -17.45
CA GLU A 187 -23.19 -1.95 -17.13
C GLU A 187 -23.82 -1.56 -15.77
N ASP A 188 -24.71 -2.39 -15.22
CA ASP A 188 -25.32 -2.20 -13.90
C ASP A 188 -24.52 -2.84 -12.75
N GLY A 189 -23.37 -3.44 -13.03
CA GLY A 189 -22.51 -4.14 -12.08
C GLY A 189 -22.99 -5.55 -11.70
N SER A 190 -24.00 -6.09 -12.38
CA SER A 190 -24.43 -7.47 -12.21
C SER A 190 -23.63 -8.43 -13.11
N ASN A 191 -23.40 -9.67 -12.66
CA ASN A 191 -22.67 -10.68 -13.42
C ASN A 191 -23.62 -11.63 -14.15
N GLN A 192 -23.37 -11.84 -15.44
CA GLN A 192 -24.08 -12.80 -16.28
C GLN A 192 -23.13 -13.90 -16.78
N LYS A 193 -23.62 -15.13 -16.83
CA LYS A 193 -22.90 -16.24 -17.46
C LYS A 193 -23.23 -16.32 -18.94
N GLU A 194 -22.20 -16.48 -19.76
CA GLU A 194 -22.30 -16.67 -21.20
C GLU A 194 -21.50 -17.90 -21.61
N PHE A 195 -21.96 -18.60 -22.65
CA PHE A 195 -21.31 -19.75 -23.25
C PHE A 195 -20.93 -19.38 -24.68
N VAL A 196 -19.65 -19.10 -24.90
CA VAL A 196 -19.13 -18.62 -26.19
C VAL A 196 -18.64 -19.81 -26.99
N LYS A 197 -18.99 -19.86 -28.27
CA LYS A 197 -18.53 -20.92 -29.15
C LYS A 197 -17.02 -20.95 -29.25
N THR A 198 -16.45 -22.14 -29.19
CA THR A 198 -15.02 -22.41 -29.25
C THR A 198 -14.74 -23.70 -30.02
N THR A 199 -13.47 -24.03 -30.23
CA THR A 199 -13.08 -25.32 -30.81
C THR A 199 -12.81 -26.35 -29.71
N MET A 200 -12.92 -27.63 -30.06
CA MET A 200 -12.77 -28.75 -29.11
C MET A 200 -11.39 -28.78 -28.43
N LEU A 201 -10.33 -28.53 -29.21
CA LEU A 201 -8.94 -28.71 -28.80
C LEU A 201 -8.11 -27.43 -28.81
N TYR A 202 -8.57 -26.37 -29.46
CA TYR A 202 -7.83 -25.11 -29.63
C TYR A 202 -8.61 -23.92 -29.03
N GLY A 203 -7.89 -22.96 -28.44
CA GLY A 203 -8.50 -21.86 -27.66
C GLY A 203 -9.16 -20.71 -28.42
N GLY A 204 -9.55 -20.92 -29.69
CA GLY A 204 -10.18 -19.87 -30.50
C GLY A 204 -11.65 -19.64 -30.13
N LEU A 205 -12.00 -18.41 -29.73
CA LEU A 205 -13.38 -18.01 -29.44
C LEU A 205 -14.05 -17.34 -30.64
N ASP A 206 -15.28 -17.74 -30.94
CA ASP A 206 -16.14 -17.08 -31.91
C ASP A 206 -17.15 -16.18 -31.19
N GLU A 207 -16.80 -14.89 -31.08
CA GLU A 207 -17.63 -13.87 -30.42
C GLU A 207 -18.95 -13.59 -31.15
N SER A 208 -19.17 -14.17 -32.33
CA SER A 208 -20.44 -14.04 -33.06
C SER A 208 -21.51 -15.04 -32.62
N ASP A 209 -21.14 -16.07 -31.85
CA ASP A 209 -22.03 -17.16 -31.41
C ASP A 209 -21.95 -17.37 -29.89
N ILE A 210 -22.88 -16.76 -29.16
CA ILE A 210 -22.92 -16.71 -27.69
C ILE A 210 -24.29 -17.18 -27.19
N LEU A 211 -24.30 -18.16 -26.28
CA LEU A 211 -25.50 -18.65 -25.59
C LEU A 211 -25.57 -18.09 -24.17
N LEU A 212 -26.77 -17.76 -23.70
CA LEU A 212 -26.99 -17.20 -22.35
C LEU A 212 -27.39 -18.26 -21.30
N SER A 213 -27.45 -19.53 -21.71
CA SER A 213 -27.84 -20.67 -20.87
C SER A 213 -27.13 -21.93 -21.34
N ASN A 214 -26.90 -22.88 -20.42
CA ASN A 214 -26.40 -24.22 -20.73
C ASN A 214 -27.50 -25.27 -20.89
N GLU A 215 -28.77 -24.87 -20.91
CA GLU A 215 -29.87 -25.79 -21.19
C GLU A 215 -29.70 -26.44 -22.57
N GLY A 216 -29.66 -27.78 -22.60
CA GLY A 216 -29.43 -28.56 -23.83
C GLY A 216 -27.95 -28.84 -24.14
N LEU A 217 -27.01 -28.35 -23.35
CA LEU A 217 -25.58 -28.64 -23.53
C LEU A 217 -25.11 -29.77 -22.63
N THR A 218 -24.26 -30.64 -23.16
CA THR A 218 -23.62 -31.72 -22.40
C THR A 218 -22.21 -31.29 -21.98
N LYS A 219 -21.85 -31.60 -20.73
CA LYS A 219 -20.54 -31.24 -20.17
C LYS A 219 -19.44 -32.14 -20.74
N PHE A 220 -18.36 -31.49 -21.15
CA PHE A 220 -17.17 -32.09 -21.75
C PHE A 220 -15.93 -31.63 -20.98
N GLU A 221 -15.23 -32.54 -20.30
CA GLU A 221 -14.10 -32.19 -19.43
C GLU A 221 -12.80 -32.81 -19.96
N LYS A 222 -11.80 -31.96 -20.21
CA LYS A 222 -10.44 -32.35 -20.64
C LYS A 222 -9.55 -32.61 -19.43
N LEU A 223 -8.93 -33.80 -19.34
CA LEU A 223 -8.28 -34.30 -18.13
C LEU A 223 -6.74 -34.18 -18.10
N ASN A 224 -6.13 -33.53 -19.09
CA ASN A 224 -4.67 -33.41 -19.22
C ASN A 224 -3.89 -34.74 -19.29
N GLU A 225 -4.55 -35.85 -19.62
CA GLU A 225 -3.88 -37.14 -19.81
C GLU A 225 -3.78 -37.44 -21.30
N ILE A 226 -2.55 -37.51 -21.81
CA ILE A 226 -2.27 -37.83 -23.21
C ILE A 226 -1.75 -39.27 -23.30
N TYR A 227 -2.18 -39.99 -24.33
CA TYR A 227 -1.74 -41.34 -24.63
C TYR A 227 -1.26 -41.42 -26.07
N ASN A 228 -0.19 -42.15 -26.34
CA ASN A 228 0.32 -42.41 -27.68
C ASN A 228 0.16 -43.90 -28.01
N VAL A 229 -0.71 -44.22 -28.98
CA VAL A 229 -0.94 -45.58 -29.46
C VAL A 229 -0.57 -45.64 -30.94
N ASP A 230 0.47 -46.41 -31.27
CA ASP A 230 0.96 -46.60 -32.65
C ASP A 230 1.23 -45.28 -33.42
N GLY A 231 1.68 -44.22 -32.73
CA GLY A 231 1.98 -42.91 -33.32
C GLY A 231 0.79 -41.95 -33.36
N THR A 232 -0.38 -42.35 -32.86
CA THR A 232 -1.56 -41.49 -32.74
C THR A 232 -1.71 -41.01 -31.30
N PHE A 233 -1.82 -39.69 -31.11
CA PHE A 233 -1.96 -39.08 -29.78
C PHE A 233 -3.43 -38.87 -29.42
N TYR A 234 -3.81 -39.34 -28.24
CA TYR A 234 -5.15 -39.30 -27.70
C TYR A 234 -5.23 -38.47 -26.42
N LEU A 235 -6.17 -37.51 -26.34
CA LEU A 235 -6.49 -36.79 -25.12
C LEU A 235 -7.63 -37.47 -24.36
N ARG A 236 -7.42 -37.79 -23.08
CA ARG A 236 -8.47 -38.33 -22.24
C ARG A 236 -9.46 -37.23 -21.83
N VAL A 237 -10.74 -37.54 -22.02
CA VAL A 237 -11.85 -36.66 -21.67
C VAL A 237 -12.93 -37.38 -20.91
N LYS A 238 -13.81 -36.59 -20.29
CA LYS A 238 -15.00 -37.07 -19.61
C LYS A 238 -16.22 -36.42 -20.24
N ILE A 239 -17.05 -37.24 -20.86
CA ILE A 239 -18.30 -36.83 -21.54
C ILE A 239 -19.44 -37.50 -20.81
N ASP A 240 -20.36 -36.71 -20.26
CA ASP A 240 -21.51 -37.20 -19.49
C ASP A 240 -21.14 -38.25 -18.42
N GLY A 241 -20.07 -37.97 -17.67
CA GLY A 241 -19.60 -38.86 -16.61
C GLY A 241 -18.70 -40.04 -17.06
N ASN A 242 -18.68 -40.37 -18.35
CA ASN A 242 -17.93 -41.51 -18.89
C ASN A 242 -16.57 -41.07 -19.46
N PHE A 243 -15.53 -41.87 -19.22
CA PHE A 243 -14.21 -41.62 -19.81
C PHE A 243 -14.20 -42.02 -21.28
N ARG A 244 -13.68 -41.13 -22.13
CA ARG A 244 -13.46 -41.35 -23.57
C ARG A 244 -12.12 -40.73 -23.97
N PHE A 245 -11.75 -40.90 -25.23
CA PHE A 245 -10.50 -40.39 -25.79
C PHE A 245 -10.78 -39.62 -27.08
N ILE A 246 -10.06 -38.52 -27.30
CA ILE A 246 -10.10 -37.76 -28.55
C ILE A 246 -8.80 -38.03 -29.30
N ASP A 247 -8.87 -38.44 -30.56
CA ASP A 247 -7.74 -38.35 -31.48
C ASP A 247 -7.42 -36.87 -31.74
N ILE A 248 -6.22 -36.40 -31.39
CA ILE A 248 -5.90 -34.97 -31.44
C ILE A 248 -5.81 -34.43 -32.88
N LEU A 249 -5.45 -35.25 -33.87
CA LEU A 249 -5.38 -34.83 -35.27
C LEU A 249 -6.75 -34.89 -35.91
N ASN A 250 -7.44 -36.03 -35.78
CA ASN A 250 -8.72 -36.26 -36.46
C ASN A 250 -9.92 -35.68 -35.70
N GLN A 251 -9.73 -35.23 -34.45
CA GLN A 251 -10.76 -34.72 -33.54
C GLN A 251 -11.93 -35.69 -33.31
N SER A 252 -11.74 -36.98 -33.60
CA SER A 252 -12.75 -38.01 -33.41
C SER A 252 -12.74 -38.56 -31.98
N VAL A 253 -13.93 -38.73 -31.39
CA VAL A 253 -14.09 -39.33 -30.06
C VAL A 253 -14.20 -40.86 -30.17
N VAL A 254 -13.38 -41.58 -29.39
CA VAL A 254 -13.41 -43.04 -29.26
C VAL A 254 -13.69 -43.47 -27.82
N ASP A 255 -14.42 -44.57 -27.64
CA ASP A 255 -14.84 -45.04 -26.32
C ASP A 255 -13.71 -45.71 -25.52
N SER A 256 -12.70 -46.27 -26.20
CA SER A 256 -11.56 -46.95 -25.56
C SER A 256 -10.33 -46.97 -26.44
N ILE A 257 -9.15 -46.97 -25.82
CA ILE A 257 -7.83 -47.17 -26.46
C ILE A 257 -7.05 -48.28 -25.73
N GLU A 258 -6.03 -48.83 -26.37
CA GLU A 258 -5.13 -49.81 -25.74
C GLU A 258 -4.20 -49.09 -24.73
N MET A 259 -4.40 -49.34 -23.44
CA MET A 259 -3.82 -48.53 -22.35
C MET A 259 -2.43 -48.96 -21.86
N ASP A 260 -1.88 -50.08 -22.33
CA ASP A 260 -0.69 -50.68 -21.70
C ASP A 260 0.55 -49.80 -21.91
N ASN A 261 1.02 -49.11 -20.86
CA ASN A 261 2.18 -48.21 -20.82
C ASN A 261 2.25 -47.08 -21.88
N ASN A 262 1.13 -46.65 -22.44
CA ASN A 262 1.08 -45.67 -23.53
C ASN A 262 0.89 -44.21 -23.10
N LYS A 263 0.92 -43.90 -21.79
CA LYS A 263 0.72 -42.51 -21.30
C LYS A 263 1.94 -41.66 -21.60
N VAL A 264 1.74 -40.48 -22.20
CA VAL A 264 2.80 -39.50 -22.48
C VAL A 264 2.91 -38.53 -21.30
N GLU A 265 4.07 -38.49 -20.66
CA GLU A 265 4.38 -37.49 -19.65
C GLU A 265 4.77 -36.19 -20.34
N LEU A 266 4.00 -35.13 -20.07
CA LEU A 266 4.18 -33.80 -20.66
C LEU A 266 4.12 -32.77 -19.56
N GLU A 267 5.18 -32.00 -19.44
CA GLU A 267 5.31 -30.93 -18.47
C GLU A 267 4.78 -29.63 -19.08
N GLY A 268 5.15 -29.32 -20.33
CA GLY A 268 4.88 -28.04 -20.98
C GLY A 268 3.70 -28.01 -21.98
N PRO A 269 3.39 -26.86 -22.59
CA PRO A 269 2.38 -26.76 -23.64
C PRO A 269 2.71 -27.62 -24.86
N MET A 270 1.68 -28.17 -25.49
CA MET A 270 1.78 -29.01 -26.69
C MET A 270 1.29 -28.24 -27.91
N TYR A 271 2.06 -28.29 -29.00
CA TYR A 271 1.76 -27.68 -30.28
C TYR A 271 1.67 -28.75 -31.37
N VAL A 272 0.83 -28.48 -32.39
CA VAL A 272 0.77 -29.28 -33.62
C VAL A 272 1.19 -28.40 -34.80
N ILE A 273 2.20 -28.86 -35.55
CA ILE A 273 2.71 -28.21 -36.78
C ILE A 273 2.83 -29.32 -37.83
N ASP A 274 2.22 -29.13 -39.00
CA ASP A 274 2.26 -30.10 -40.11
C ASP A 274 2.01 -31.55 -39.65
N ASP A 275 0.90 -31.76 -38.93
CA ASP A 275 0.48 -33.05 -38.34
C ASP A 275 1.48 -33.70 -37.36
N THR A 276 2.49 -32.95 -36.91
CA THR A 276 3.52 -33.41 -35.99
C THR A 276 3.38 -32.73 -34.63
N PHE A 277 3.55 -33.50 -33.55
CA PHE A 277 3.38 -33.04 -32.18
C PHE A 277 4.70 -32.58 -31.55
N TYR A 278 4.65 -31.41 -30.93
CA TYR A 278 5.78 -30.78 -30.28
C TYR A 278 5.41 -30.38 -28.85
N GLU A 279 6.30 -30.62 -27.90
CA GLU A 279 6.21 -30.06 -26.55
C GLU A 279 7.18 -28.89 -26.42
N TYR A 280 6.68 -27.73 -26.00
CA TYR A 280 7.52 -26.60 -25.63
C TYR A 280 7.77 -26.63 -24.13
N TYR A 281 9.04 -26.53 -23.75
CA TYR A 281 9.47 -26.51 -22.35
C TYR A 281 10.33 -25.29 -22.06
N GLU A 282 9.92 -24.52 -21.07
CA GLU A 282 10.65 -23.37 -20.55
C GLU A 282 10.58 -23.38 -19.02
N ALA A 283 11.72 -23.51 -18.37
CA ALA A 283 11.79 -23.51 -16.91
C ALA A 283 11.26 -22.17 -16.34
N GLY A 284 10.48 -22.24 -15.27
CA GLY A 284 9.84 -21.07 -14.65
C GLY A 284 8.47 -20.69 -15.24
N MET A 285 8.11 -21.19 -16.43
CA MET A 285 6.79 -20.99 -17.04
C MET A 285 5.68 -21.59 -16.17
N ILE A 286 4.54 -20.89 -16.07
CA ILE A 286 3.34 -21.45 -15.43
C ILE A 286 2.43 -22.01 -16.53
N TYR A 287 2.14 -23.30 -16.47
CA TYR A 287 1.22 -23.99 -17.37
C TYR A 287 0.29 -24.91 -16.57
N LEU A 288 -1.02 -24.84 -16.83
CA LEU A 288 -2.05 -25.63 -16.12
C LEU A 288 -2.01 -25.54 -14.59
N SER A 289 -1.71 -24.34 -14.07
CA SER A 289 -1.54 -24.05 -12.64
C SER A 289 -0.35 -24.76 -11.99
N GLN A 290 0.59 -25.29 -12.78
CA GLN A 290 1.86 -25.84 -12.32
C GLN A 290 3.01 -24.99 -12.86
N ARG A 291 4.05 -24.85 -12.06
CA ARG A 291 5.27 -24.12 -12.44
C ARG A 291 6.31 -25.12 -12.91
N LEU A 292 6.73 -24.99 -14.16
CA LEU A 292 7.80 -25.81 -14.73
C LEU A 292 9.09 -25.56 -13.96
N GLN A 293 9.75 -26.64 -13.55
CA GLN A 293 10.93 -26.57 -12.70
C GLN A 293 12.20 -26.40 -13.54
N TYR A 294 13.23 -25.80 -12.96
CA TYR A 294 14.58 -25.93 -13.51
C TYR A 294 15.08 -27.35 -13.22
N LYS A 295 15.68 -27.98 -14.24
CA LYS A 295 16.38 -29.26 -14.09
C LYS A 295 17.73 -29.02 -13.44
N GLU A 296 18.14 -29.97 -12.60
CA GLU A 296 19.41 -29.91 -11.89
C GLU A 296 20.61 -30.03 -12.85
N THR A 297 21.72 -29.40 -12.48
CA THR A 297 23.01 -29.58 -13.13
C THR A 297 23.93 -30.43 -12.26
N PRO A 298 25.04 -30.97 -12.80
CA PRO A 298 26.05 -31.63 -11.97
C PRO A 298 26.54 -30.73 -10.83
N PHE A 299 26.64 -29.42 -11.04
CA PHE A 299 27.06 -28.47 -10.01
C PHE A 299 25.97 -28.17 -8.98
N THR A 300 24.70 -28.00 -9.39
CA THR A 300 23.63 -27.75 -8.41
C THR A 300 23.41 -28.94 -7.47
N ARG A 301 23.71 -30.17 -7.93
CA ARG A 301 23.75 -31.36 -7.05
C ARG A 301 24.84 -31.27 -5.98
N ILE A 302 26.04 -30.77 -6.31
CA ILE A 302 27.11 -30.52 -5.32
C ILE A 302 26.70 -29.42 -4.36
N PHE A 303 26.11 -28.35 -4.88
CA PHE A 303 25.61 -27.24 -4.08
C PHE A 303 24.56 -27.70 -3.08
N ARG A 304 23.58 -28.48 -3.54
CA ARG A 304 22.59 -29.15 -2.71
C ARG A 304 23.23 -30.07 -1.68
N GLN A 305 24.22 -30.87 -2.08
CA GLN A 305 24.93 -31.76 -1.17
C GLN A 305 25.69 -30.98 -0.09
N ALA A 306 26.27 -29.82 -0.42
CA ALA A 306 26.92 -28.95 0.57
C ALA A 306 25.88 -28.46 1.60
N LEU A 307 24.76 -27.92 1.12
CA LEU A 307 23.66 -27.43 1.96
C LEU A 307 23.03 -28.55 2.80
N TYR A 308 22.87 -29.76 2.26
CA TYR A 308 22.21 -30.85 2.97
C TYR A 308 22.78 -31.11 4.36
N TYR A 309 24.12 -31.02 4.50
CA TYR A 309 24.76 -31.22 5.79
C TYR A 309 24.52 -30.05 6.76
N ASP A 310 24.47 -28.81 6.28
CA ASP A 310 24.25 -27.62 7.10
C ASP A 310 22.80 -27.49 7.59
N TYR A 311 21.84 -28.09 6.86
CA TYR A 311 20.44 -28.12 7.27
C TYR A 311 20.09 -29.41 8.03
N SER A 312 20.98 -30.42 8.07
CA SER A 312 20.73 -31.71 8.73
C SER A 312 21.16 -31.74 10.22
N ALA A 313 20.15 -31.76 11.09
CA ALA A 313 20.03 -32.20 12.50
C ALA A 313 21.16 -32.09 13.55
N ASP A 314 22.42 -31.76 13.25
CA ASP A 314 23.46 -31.65 14.28
C ASP A 314 24.19 -30.29 14.32
N HIS A 315 24.14 -29.47 13.27
CA HIS A 315 24.74 -28.12 13.20
C HIS A 315 23.78 -27.13 12.52
N LEU A 316 22.98 -26.38 13.30
CA LEU A 316 22.04 -25.37 12.78
C LEU A 316 22.73 -24.02 12.59
N ASP A 317 23.68 -23.94 11.67
CA ASP A 317 24.35 -22.66 11.36
C ASP A 317 23.46 -21.73 10.52
N TYR A 318 22.45 -22.28 9.81
CA TYR A 318 21.53 -21.54 8.95
C TYR A 318 20.06 -21.96 9.12
N SER A 319 19.15 -21.02 8.88
CA SER A 319 17.70 -21.13 9.04
C SER A 319 16.97 -21.33 7.71
N ASN A 320 15.70 -21.76 7.75
CA ASN A 320 14.85 -21.79 6.55
C ASN A 320 14.73 -20.42 5.86
N ALA A 321 14.84 -19.32 6.61
CA ALA A 321 14.82 -17.98 6.04
C ALA A 321 16.07 -17.70 5.19
N ASP A 322 17.23 -18.21 5.61
CA ASP A 322 18.50 -18.06 4.90
C ASP A 322 18.42 -18.81 3.56
N PHE A 323 17.89 -20.05 3.57
CA PHE A 323 17.64 -20.80 2.34
C PHE A 323 16.65 -20.09 1.40
N ASN A 324 15.54 -19.59 1.95
CA ASN A 324 14.56 -18.82 1.19
C ASN A 324 15.20 -17.57 0.53
N ARG A 325 16.09 -16.87 1.25
CA ARG A 325 16.84 -15.71 0.74
C ARG A 325 17.77 -16.10 -0.41
N ILE A 326 18.53 -17.19 -0.28
CA ILE A 326 19.38 -17.73 -1.35
C ILE A 326 18.56 -18.04 -2.60
N MET A 327 17.40 -18.69 -2.44
CA MET A 327 16.53 -19.06 -3.56
C MET A 327 16.01 -17.84 -4.32
N VAL A 328 15.62 -16.78 -3.60
CA VAL A 328 15.21 -15.51 -4.21
C VAL A 328 16.37 -14.84 -4.93
N ARG A 329 17.55 -14.75 -4.30
CA ARG A 329 18.75 -14.16 -4.92
C ARG A 329 19.17 -14.91 -6.17
N LEU A 330 19.18 -16.24 -6.11
CA LEU A 330 19.50 -17.09 -7.26
C LEU A 330 18.50 -16.89 -8.40
N TYR A 331 17.21 -16.81 -8.09
CA TYR A 331 16.19 -16.50 -9.09
C TYR A 331 16.34 -15.11 -9.72
N LEU A 332 16.74 -14.10 -8.94
CA LEU A 332 17.04 -12.77 -9.46
C LEU A 332 18.29 -12.81 -10.36
N ASN A 333 19.34 -13.54 -10.01
CA ASN A 333 20.52 -13.72 -10.87
C ASN A 333 20.20 -14.41 -12.21
N LEU A 334 19.22 -15.33 -12.24
CA LEU A 334 18.72 -15.91 -13.49
C LEU A 334 18.04 -14.89 -14.40
N ASN A 335 17.42 -13.86 -13.79
CA ASN A 335 16.58 -12.85 -14.43
C ASN A 335 17.14 -11.45 -14.16
N LEU A 336 18.24 -11.09 -14.84
CA LEU A 336 18.97 -9.84 -14.63
C LEU A 336 18.08 -8.58 -14.71
N GLU A 337 17.08 -8.56 -15.59
CA GLU A 337 16.12 -7.43 -15.68
C GLU A 337 15.30 -7.28 -14.39
N LEU A 338 14.84 -8.40 -13.81
CA LEU A 338 14.11 -8.40 -12.54
C LEU A 338 15.04 -8.03 -11.38
N LYS A 339 16.30 -8.49 -11.41
CA LYS A 339 17.33 -8.10 -10.43
C LYS A 339 17.58 -6.61 -10.44
N GLU A 340 17.79 -6.01 -11.61
CA GLU A 340 18.11 -4.59 -11.75
C GLU A 340 16.91 -3.73 -11.32
N ALA A 341 15.69 -4.13 -11.69
CA ALA A 341 14.46 -3.49 -11.22
C ALA A 341 14.29 -3.58 -9.70
N PHE A 342 14.56 -4.75 -9.11
CA PHE A 342 14.52 -4.98 -7.67
C PHE A 342 15.54 -4.11 -6.93
N GLU A 343 16.81 -4.13 -7.35
CA GLU A 343 17.87 -3.35 -6.71
C GLU A 343 17.62 -1.85 -6.83
N THR A 344 17.09 -1.38 -7.95
CA THR A 344 16.74 0.04 -8.15
C THR A 344 15.62 0.49 -7.19
N GLN A 345 14.62 -0.36 -6.95
CA GLN A 345 13.50 -0.03 -6.07
C GLN A 345 13.88 -0.10 -4.59
N TYR A 346 14.62 -1.15 -4.21
CA TYR A 346 14.89 -1.49 -2.81
C TYR A 346 16.30 -1.11 -2.34
N ASN A 347 17.15 -0.50 -3.17
CA ASN A 347 18.40 0.14 -2.75
C ASN A 347 18.37 1.63 -3.11
N ASN A 348 17.46 2.37 -2.48
CA ASN A 348 17.22 3.76 -2.84
C ASN A 348 18.11 4.69 -2.01
N PHE A 349 18.94 5.49 -2.68
CA PHE A 349 19.83 6.46 -2.01
C PHE A 349 19.09 7.38 -1.02
N PHE A 350 17.93 7.92 -1.39
CA PHE A 350 17.22 8.89 -0.56
C PHE A 350 16.54 8.26 0.65
N TYR A 351 16.11 7.01 0.54
CA TYR A 351 15.46 6.30 1.65
C TYR A 351 16.49 5.60 2.56
N ASP A 352 17.43 4.86 1.96
CA ASP A 352 18.35 3.97 2.65
C ASP A 352 19.65 4.67 3.08
N LYS A 353 20.09 5.73 2.38
CA LYS A 353 21.38 6.42 2.64
C LYS A 353 21.27 7.85 3.15
N ALA A 354 20.27 8.60 2.67
CA ALA A 354 20.20 10.03 2.97
C ALA A 354 19.89 10.30 4.45
N GLY A 355 20.44 11.41 4.92
CA GLY A 355 20.20 11.90 6.27
C GLY A 355 18.78 12.44 6.44
N PHE A 356 18.49 12.85 7.67
CA PHE A 356 17.17 13.28 8.10
C PHE A 356 16.50 14.28 7.17
N PHE A 357 17.18 15.36 6.76
CA PHE A 357 16.54 16.40 5.96
C PHE A 357 16.38 15.99 4.50
N ILE A 358 17.43 15.46 3.86
CA ILE A 358 17.36 15.07 2.44
C ILE A 358 16.33 13.97 2.23
N ARG A 359 16.33 12.95 3.10
CA ARG A 359 15.30 11.91 3.12
C ARG A 359 13.91 12.53 3.28
N SER A 360 13.73 13.46 4.21
CA SER A 360 12.43 14.07 4.44
C SER A 360 11.85 14.81 3.24
N TYR A 361 12.68 15.55 2.49
CA TYR A 361 12.22 16.21 1.26
C TYR A 361 11.81 15.20 0.19
N TRP A 362 12.60 14.14 0.01
CA TRP A 362 12.28 13.07 -0.92
C TRP A 362 11.01 12.31 -0.51
N SER A 363 10.84 12.03 0.78
CA SER A 363 9.68 11.36 1.36
C SER A 363 8.38 12.11 1.07
N VAL A 364 8.37 13.43 1.29
CA VAL A 364 7.22 14.28 0.99
C VAL A 364 6.95 14.34 -0.52
N GLY A 365 7.99 14.37 -1.35
CA GLY A 365 7.84 14.48 -2.80
C GLY A 365 7.40 13.20 -3.50
N THR A 366 7.82 12.03 -2.99
CA THR A 366 7.64 10.74 -3.69
C THR A 366 6.70 9.78 -3.00
N LEU A 367 6.45 9.95 -1.69
CA LEU A 367 5.70 8.99 -0.86
C LEU A 367 6.31 7.58 -0.81
N GLY A 368 7.55 7.41 -1.29
CA GLY A 368 8.19 6.11 -1.40
C GLY A 368 7.99 5.50 -2.79
N ILE A 369 8.95 4.67 -3.21
CA ILE A 369 8.96 4.05 -4.54
C ILE A 369 8.89 2.52 -4.50
N ALA A 370 9.32 1.90 -3.40
CA ALA A 370 9.35 0.46 -3.30
C ALA A 370 7.96 -0.05 -2.99
N GLN A 371 7.39 -0.86 -3.88
CA GLN A 371 6.10 -1.47 -3.64
C GLN A 371 6.25 -2.72 -2.78
N LYS A 372 5.15 -3.24 -2.25
CA LYS A 372 5.14 -4.53 -1.58
C LYS A 372 5.13 -5.63 -2.64
N VAL A 373 6.06 -6.58 -2.54
CA VAL A 373 6.21 -7.68 -3.53
C VAL A 373 6.17 -9.02 -2.82
N ASN A 374 5.44 -9.96 -3.40
CA ASN A 374 5.38 -11.35 -2.93
C ASN A 374 6.17 -12.23 -3.89
N PHE A 375 7.35 -12.69 -3.48
CA PHE A 375 8.18 -13.57 -4.30
C PHE A 375 7.63 -14.99 -4.24
N THR A 376 7.24 -15.51 -5.41
CA THR A 376 6.79 -16.90 -5.61
C THR A 376 7.54 -17.60 -6.74
N ASN A 377 8.26 -16.86 -7.59
CA ASN A 377 8.89 -17.41 -8.78
C ASN A 377 10.15 -18.23 -8.48
N HIS A 378 10.80 -17.99 -7.33
CA HIS A 378 11.94 -18.80 -6.84
C HIS A 378 11.56 -20.27 -6.66
N MET A 379 10.27 -20.58 -6.51
CA MET A 379 9.76 -21.96 -6.45
C MET A 379 10.00 -22.77 -7.73
N SER A 380 10.35 -22.14 -8.86
CA SER A 380 10.81 -22.86 -10.05
C SER A 380 12.15 -23.57 -9.85
N LEU A 381 12.93 -23.18 -8.84
CA LEU A 381 14.25 -23.74 -8.55
C LEU A 381 14.21 -24.88 -7.53
N ALA A 382 13.03 -25.20 -7.00
CA ALA A 382 12.89 -26.16 -5.90
C ALA A 382 13.46 -27.53 -6.27
N GLU A 383 13.21 -28.00 -7.49
CA GLU A 383 13.78 -29.26 -7.96
C GLU A 383 15.30 -29.19 -8.16
N ALA A 384 15.78 -28.20 -8.91
CA ALA A 384 17.20 -28.04 -9.25
C ALA A 384 18.12 -27.86 -8.03
N VAL A 385 17.64 -27.16 -7.00
CA VAL A 385 18.44 -26.69 -5.86
C VAL A 385 18.11 -27.45 -4.57
N ALA A 386 16.83 -27.68 -4.25
CA ALA A 386 16.44 -28.38 -3.02
C ALA A 386 16.21 -29.90 -3.21
N GLY A 387 16.06 -30.38 -4.45
CA GLY A 387 15.98 -31.80 -4.80
C GLY A 387 14.60 -32.40 -4.51
N GLN A 388 13.62 -32.13 -5.37
CA GLN A 388 12.24 -32.61 -5.23
C GLN A 388 11.87 -33.77 -6.19
N GLY A 389 12.77 -34.12 -7.11
CA GLY A 389 12.55 -35.11 -8.19
C GLY A 389 12.56 -36.57 -7.74
N LEU A 390 11.94 -37.43 -8.56
CA LEU A 390 11.80 -38.89 -8.33
C LEU A 390 13.08 -39.70 -8.61
N SER A 391 14.05 -39.14 -9.34
CA SER A 391 15.20 -39.87 -9.90
C SER A 391 16.37 -40.08 -8.93
N GLU A 392 16.65 -39.17 -8.00
CA GLU A 392 17.71 -39.35 -6.98
C GLU A 392 17.26 -38.73 -5.63
N ARG A 393 16.85 -39.58 -4.69
CA ARG A 393 16.54 -39.17 -3.29
C ARG A 393 17.79 -38.79 -2.48
N GLU A 394 18.97 -38.91 -3.05
CA GLU A 394 20.22 -38.64 -2.36
C GLU A 394 20.39 -37.13 -2.14
N PHE A 395 20.50 -36.71 -0.88
CA PHE A 395 20.70 -35.32 -0.44
C PHE A 395 19.56 -34.34 -0.74
N SER A 396 18.32 -34.81 -0.87
CA SER A 396 17.13 -33.92 -0.93
C SER A 396 16.95 -33.16 0.39
N LEU A 397 16.90 -31.82 0.33
CA LEU A 397 16.67 -30.98 1.52
C LEU A 397 15.26 -31.20 2.09
N PHE A 398 14.29 -31.57 1.27
CA PHE A 398 12.93 -31.87 1.72
C PHE A 398 12.83 -33.13 2.60
N THR A 399 13.87 -33.99 2.57
CA THR A 399 13.94 -35.14 3.48
C THR A 399 14.52 -34.77 4.85
N THR A 400 15.06 -33.57 4.99
CA THR A 400 15.69 -33.09 6.22
C THR A 400 14.63 -32.61 7.23
N PRO A 401 14.64 -33.11 8.49
CA PRO A 401 13.66 -32.71 9.49
C PRO A 401 13.69 -31.20 9.78
N GLY A 402 12.53 -30.53 9.65
CA GLY A 402 12.39 -29.10 9.95
C GLY A 402 12.70 -28.15 8.78
N PHE A 403 13.24 -28.66 7.67
CA PHE A 403 13.43 -27.87 6.46
C PHE A 403 12.09 -27.50 5.83
N GLN A 404 11.91 -26.22 5.49
CA GLN A 404 10.71 -25.71 4.82
C GLN A 404 11.09 -24.62 3.82
N LEU A 405 10.71 -24.82 2.57
CA LEU A 405 10.78 -23.80 1.53
C LEU A 405 9.45 -23.04 1.50
N SER A 406 9.50 -21.72 1.65
CA SER A 406 8.29 -20.89 1.64
C SER A 406 7.84 -20.62 0.21
N GLU A 407 6.59 -20.98 -0.11
CA GLU A 407 5.99 -20.73 -1.43
C GLU A 407 5.84 -19.24 -1.74
N ASN A 408 5.64 -18.43 -0.70
CA ASN A 408 5.50 -17.00 -0.79
C ASN A 408 6.42 -16.33 0.24
N ILE A 409 7.31 -15.48 -0.25
CA ILE A 409 8.19 -14.65 0.57
C ILE A 409 7.71 -13.20 0.43
N PRO A 410 6.95 -12.68 1.41
CA PRO A 410 6.48 -11.30 1.36
C PRO A 410 7.63 -10.36 1.67
N MET A 411 7.89 -9.45 0.75
CA MET A 411 8.82 -8.34 0.95
C MET A 411 8.04 -7.07 1.22
N GLN A 412 8.28 -6.48 2.38
CA GLN A 412 7.67 -5.20 2.74
C GLN A 412 8.27 -4.09 1.87
N GLY A 413 7.40 -3.33 1.23
CA GLY A 413 7.76 -2.12 0.51
C GLY A 413 7.89 -0.92 1.44
N HIS A 414 7.89 0.26 0.82
CA HIS A 414 7.78 1.53 1.51
C HIS A 414 6.34 1.75 1.98
N VAL A 415 6.18 2.20 3.23
CA VAL A 415 4.87 2.55 3.79
C VAL A 415 4.69 4.06 3.68
N SER A 416 3.91 4.50 2.70
CA SER A 416 3.79 5.92 2.33
C SER A 416 3.26 6.80 3.46
N THR A 417 2.40 6.28 4.34
CA THR A 417 1.90 7.04 5.51
C THR A 417 3.02 7.40 6.48
N MET A 418 3.89 6.43 6.80
CA MET A 418 5.04 6.64 7.70
C MET A 418 6.07 7.55 7.06
N ILE A 419 6.37 7.31 5.78
CA ILE A 419 7.30 8.13 4.99
C ILE A 419 6.84 9.59 4.95
N LEU A 420 5.56 9.84 4.68
CA LEU A 420 5.01 11.19 4.65
C LEU A 420 5.10 11.87 6.03
N LEU A 421 4.79 11.15 7.10
CA LEU A 421 4.84 11.68 8.47
C LEU A 421 6.27 12.06 8.87
N GLU A 422 7.23 11.16 8.70
CA GLU A 422 8.65 11.43 8.96
C GLU A 422 9.20 12.53 8.03
N GLY A 423 8.73 12.53 6.79
CA GLY A 423 9.03 13.57 5.81
C GLY A 423 8.60 14.96 6.28
N LEU A 424 7.36 15.09 6.73
CA LEU A 424 6.85 16.36 7.23
C LEU A 424 7.58 16.84 8.49
N ILE A 425 7.98 15.94 9.38
CA ILE A 425 8.76 16.30 10.58
C ILE A 425 10.08 16.95 10.16
N GLY A 426 10.82 16.35 9.22
CA GLY A 426 12.10 16.91 8.77
C GLY A 426 11.95 18.18 7.94
N VAL A 427 10.92 18.29 7.08
CA VAL A 427 10.62 19.53 6.35
C VAL A 427 10.31 20.66 7.32
N ILE A 428 9.40 20.46 8.29
CA ILE A 428 9.06 21.47 9.30
C ILE A 428 10.29 21.85 10.13
N SER A 429 11.09 20.85 10.55
CA SER A 429 12.32 21.08 11.30
C SER A 429 13.32 21.94 10.51
N SER A 430 13.48 21.65 9.21
CA SER A 430 14.39 22.42 8.34
C SER A 430 13.96 23.88 8.16
N LEU A 431 12.65 24.17 8.17
CA LEU A 431 12.15 25.54 8.11
C LEU A 431 12.63 26.38 9.31
N PHE A 432 12.71 25.80 10.51
CA PHE A 432 13.27 26.50 11.68
C PHE A 432 14.75 26.84 11.49
N PHE A 433 15.55 25.91 10.93
CA PHE A 433 16.94 26.19 10.59
C PHE A 433 17.06 27.28 9.50
N PHE A 434 16.19 27.27 8.50
CA PHE A 434 16.19 28.27 7.43
C PHE A 434 15.84 29.68 7.90
N ILE A 435 15.08 29.84 8.99
CA ILE A 435 14.89 31.15 9.63
C ILE A 435 16.26 31.74 10.03
N PHE A 436 17.13 30.95 10.65
CA PHE A 436 18.47 31.39 11.04
C PHE A 436 19.39 31.59 9.85
N MET A 437 19.28 30.77 8.80
CA MET A 437 20.00 30.97 7.54
C MET A 437 19.66 32.32 6.91
N ILE A 438 18.37 32.60 6.73
CA ILE A 438 17.89 33.86 6.15
C ILE A 438 18.32 35.04 7.02
N TRP A 439 18.20 34.90 8.34
CA TRP A 439 18.68 35.92 9.28
C TRP A 439 20.19 36.19 9.11
N GLY A 440 21.01 35.15 9.00
CA GLY A 440 22.44 35.24 8.76
C GLY A 440 22.79 35.90 7.43
N ILE A 441 22.09 35.58 6.35
CA ILE A 441 22.28 36.20 5.02
C ILE A 441 21.97 37.70 5.07
N VAL A 442 20.82 38.04 5.66
CA VAL A 442 20.34 39.43 5.77
C VAL A 442 21.26 40.27 6.64
N ASP A 443 21.72 39.73 7.78
CA ASP A 443 22.68 40.41 8.66
C ASP A 443 24.03 40.62 7.96
N ALA A 444 24.58 39.60 7.27
CA ALA A 444 25.84 39.71 6.55
C ALA A 444 25.80 40.82 5.48
N TYR A 445 24.70 40.91 4.74
CA TYR A 445 24.48 41.95 3.74
C TYR A 445 24.39 43.35 4.39
N ARG A 446 23.52 43.50 5.40
CA ARG A 446 23.28 44.80 6.08
C ARG A 446 24.56 45.35 6.71
N VAL A 447 25.28 44.53 7.47
CA VAL A 447 26.55 44.93 8.10
C VAL A 447 27.58 45.31 7.04
N SER A 448 27.66 44.57 5.94
CA SER A 448 28.60 44.91 4.87
C SER A 448 28.26 46.24 4.19
N GLU A 449 26.98 46.54 3.96
CA GLU A 449 26.56 47.82 3.37
C GLU A 449 26.79 48.99 4.32
N GLN A 450 26.55 48.81 5.63
CA GLN A 450 26.86 49.83 6.65
C GLN A 450 28.35 50.16 6.66
N LYS A 451 29.23 49.15 6.66
CA LYS A 451 30.69 49.36 6.55
C LYS A 451 31.08 50.05 5.24
N ARG A 452 30.43 49.71 4.13
CA ARG A 452 30.68 50.35 2.83
C ARG A 452 30.29 51.83 2.83
N LYS A 453 29.20 52.19 3.52
CA LYS A 453 28.74 53.57 3.67
C LYS A 453 29.46 54.35 4.79
N ALA A 454 30.42 53.73 5.48
CA ALA A 454 31.10 54.27 6.65
C ALA A 454 30.13 54.63 7.81
N GLU A 455 29.01 53.92 7.90
CA GLU A 455 28.08 54.02 9.02
C GLU A 455 28.63 53.28 10.25
N ILE A 456 28.18 53.70 11.45
CA ILE A 456 28.58 53.03 12.71
C ILE A 456 27.93 51.64 12.75
N VAL A 457 28.76 50.61 12.92
CA VAL A 457 28.31 49.23 13.09
C VAL A 457 28.36 48.88 14.56
N LEU A 458 27.25 48.34 15.09
CA LEU A 458 27.16 47.85 16.46
C LEU A 458 28.21 46.75 16.70
N LYS A 459 28.76 46.68 17.91
CA LYS A 459 29.60 45.55 18.32
C LYS A 459 28.71 44.31 18.49
N ASP A 460 29.30 43.12 18.35
CA ASP A 460 28.55 41.86 18.34
C ASP A 460 27.69 41.66 19.60
N VAL A 461 28.22 41.97 20.79
CA VAL A 461 27.50 41.84 22.07
C VAL A 461 26.32 42.81 22.13
N ASP A 462 26.54 44.07 21.74
CA ASP A 462 25.51 45.10 21.72
C ASP A 462 24.41 44.76 20.70
N TYR A 463 24.77 44.16 19.57
CA TYR A 463 23.82 43.66 18.58
C TYR A 463 22.90 42.57 19.14
N PHE A 464 23.45 41.56 19.83
CA PHE A 464 22.59 40.50 20.40
C PHE A 464 21.68 41.03 21.51
N LYS A 465 22.14 42.01 22.29
CA LYS A 465 21.31 42.71 23.26
C LYS A 465 20.16 43.47 22.58
N ASP A 466 20.45 44.24 21.53
CA ASP A 466 19.44 44.94 20.72
C ASP A 466 18.44 43.97 20.08
N VAL A 467 18.91 42.85 19.52
CA VAL A 467 18.04 41.81 18.95
C VAL A 467 17.12 41.21 20.01
N TYR A 468 17.64 40.93 21.21
CA TYR A 468 16.86 40.40 22.31
C TYR A 468 15.80 41.40 22.78
N GLU A 469 16.14 42.68 22.93
CA GLU A 469 15.20 43.72 23.35
C GLU A 469 14.13 43.99 22.28
N ARG A 470 14.53 44.03 21.00
CA ARG A 470 13.61 44.30 19.88
C ARG A 470 12.73 43.12 19.51
N SER A 471 13.22 41.90 19.72
CA SER A 471 12.52 40.66 19.32
C SER A 471 12.07 39.83 20.52
N TYR A 472 12.00 40.44 21.69
CA TYR A 472 11.70 39.78 22.97
C TYR A 472 10.44 38.92 22.89
N GLU A 473 9.37 39.48 22.31
CA GLU A 473 8.07 38.82 22.16
C GLU A 473 8.20 37.57 21.29
N TYR A 474 8.93 37.64 20.18
CA TYR A 474 9.12 36.52 19.26
C TYR A 474 10.00 35.43 19.86
N ILE A 475 11.06 35.79 20.60
CA ILE A 475 11.97 34.83 21.24
C ILE A 475 11.20 34.03 22.29
N ILE A 476 10.38 34.68 23.12
CA ILE A 476 9.56 34.00 24.14
C ILE A 476 8.49 33.12 23.52
N LEU A 477 7.91 33.53 22.39
CA LEU A 477 6.92 32.72 21.67
C LEU A 477 7.56 31.56 20.90
N SER A 478 8.86 31.59 20.59
CA SER A 478 9.51 30.61 19.73
C SER A 478 9.37 29.14 20.20
N PRO A 479 9.49 28.79 21.51
CA PRO A 479 9.29 27.40 21.94
C PRO A 479 7.84 26.95 21.78
N ALA A 480 6.87 27.85 22.04
CA ALA A 480 5.46 27.56 21.84
C ALA A 480 5.15 27.37 20.35
N MET A 481 5.70 28.22 19.48
CA MET A 481 5.56 28.09 18.02
C MET A 481 6.17 26.80 17.49
N PHE A 482 7.32 26.38 18.03
CA PHE A 482 7.94 25.10 17.70
C PHE A 482 7.02 23.93 18.06
N VAL A 483 6.51 23.88 19.29
CA VAL A 483 5.59 22.83 19.73
C VAL A 483 4.28 22.84 18.92
N LEU A 484 3.70 24.01 18.66
CA LEU A 484 2.50 24.16 17.85
C LEU A 484 2.71 23.69 16.40
N ALA A 485 3.91 23.86 15.83
CA ALA A 485 4.22 23.38 14.49
C ALA A 485 4.07 21.85 14.38
N PHE A 486 4.51 21.09 15.38
CA PHE A 486 4.40 19.62 15.35
C PHE A 486 3.06 19.10 15.87
N ILE A 487 2.45 19.74 16.88
CA ILE A 487 1.18 19.26 17.45
C ILE A 487 -0.02 19.68 16.61
N SER A 488 0.00 20.87 16.01
CA SER A 488 -1.15 21.44 15.31
C SER A 488 -0.93 21.56 13.81
N ILE A 489 0.20 22.14 13.37
CA ILE A 489 0.42 22.38 11.93
C ILE A 489 0.68 21.06 11.19
N MET A 490 1.51 20.18 11.75
CA MET A 490 1.89 18.92 11.10
C MET A 490 0.69 18.02 10.80
N PRO A 491 -0.25 17.71 11.72
CA PRO A 491 -1.40 16.87 11.38
C PRO A 491 -2.32 17.52 10.33
N ILE A 492 -2.43 18.86 10.32
CA ILE A 492 -3.21 19.59 9.33
C ILE A 492 -2.56 19.46 7.94
N VAL A 493 -1.24 19.66 7.85
CA VAL A 493 -0.51 19.52 6.60
C VAL A 493 -0.53 18.06 6.12
N PHE A 494 -0.37 17.10 7.03
CA PHE A 494 -0.48 15.68 6.73
C PHE A 494 -1.85 15.34 6.14
N GLY A 495 -2.94 15.69 6.84
CA GLY A 495 -4.31 15.45 6.34
C GLY A 495 -4.60 16.17 5.02
N PHE A 496 -4.05 17.37 4.85
CA PHE A 496 -4.13 18.10 3.59
C PHE A 496 -3.44 17.34 2.46
N MET A 497 -2.22 16.86 2.66
CA MET A 497 -1.47 16.09 1.65
C MET A 497 -2.14 14.76 1.31
N ILE A 498 -2.65 14.05 2.31
CA ILE A 498 -3.42 12.81 2.14
C ILE A 498 -4.66 13.03 1.25
N ALA A 499 -5.28 14.21 1.26
CA ALA A 499 -6.42 14.48 0.39
C ALA A 499 -6.05 14.50 -1.11
N PHE A 500 -4.77 14.61 -1.47
CA PHE A 500 -4.26 14.60 -2.85
C PHE A 500 -3.74 13.22 -3.27
N THR A 501 -3.97 12.16 -2.50
CA THR A 501 -3.50 10.80 -2.79
C THR A 501 -4.63 9.82 -3.06
N ASP A 502 -4.32 8.64 -3.59
CA ASP A 502 -5.29 7.58 -3.92
C ASP A 502 -5.63 6.64 -2.75
N ILE A 503 -5.39 7.06 -1.50
CA ILE A 503 -5.69 6.25 -0.32
C ILE A 503 -7.18 5.87 -0.28
N ALA A 504 -7.42 4.56 -0.23
CA ALA A 504 -8.74 3.95 -0.21
C ALA A 504 -8.85 2.93 0.95
N GLY A 505 -9.38 3.39 2.08
CA GLY A 505 -9.61 2.54 3.25
C GLY A 505 -8.37 2.32 4.12
N ASN A 506 -8.48 1.43 5.10
CA ASN A 506 -7.43 1.21 6.10
C ASN A 506 -6.27 0.36 5.58
N GLU A 507 -6.52 -0.56 4.65
CA GLU A 507 -5.47 -1.45 4.12
C GLU A 507 -4.45 -0.67 3.27
N SER A 508 -4.91 0.28 2.45
CA SER A 508 -4.03 1.12 1.64
C SER A 508 -3.13 2.04 2.46
N MET A 509 -3.38 2.21 3.77
CA MET A 509 -2.51 2.99 4.65
C MET A 509 -1.20 2.26 4.99
N LEU A 510 -1.18 0.93 4.83
CA LEU A 510 -0.02 0.08 5.07
C LEU A 510 0.80 -0.17 3.80
N ASP A 511 0.27 0.22 2.64
CA ASP A 511 0.91 0.06 1.34
C ASP A 511 1.43 1.42 0.82
N ASN A 512 2.00 1.38 -0.39
CA ASN A 512 2.39 2.59 -1.11
C ASN A 512 1.15 3.23 -1.76
N PHE A 513 1.07 4.56 -1.76
CA PHE A 513 0.02 5.33 -2.44
C PHE A 513 0.62 6.51 -3.21
N ASP A 514 -0.05 6.89 -4.30
CA ASP A 514 0.42 7.87 -5.27
C ASP A 514 -0.34 9.20 -5.16
N TYR A 515 0.30 10.28 -5.63
CA TYR A 515 -0.37 11.56 -5.79
C TYR A 515 -1.33 11.56 -7.00
N VAL A 516 -2.61 11.78 -6.74
CA VAL A 516 -3.67 11.94 -7.76
C VAL A 516 -4.04 13.39 -8.02
N GLY A 517 -3.39 14.33 -7.33
CA GLY A 517 -3.66 15.77 -7.45
C GLY A 517 -5.10 16.09 -7.07
N PHE A 518 -5.82 16.80 -7.95
CA PHE A 518 -7.16 17.30 -7.65
C PHE A 518 -8.29 16.29 -7.94
N ARG A 519 -7.97 15.04 -8.31
CA ARG A 519 -8.97 14.02 -8.70
C ARG A 519 -10.04 13.82 -7.63
N ASN A 520 -9.64 13.69 -6.36
CA ASN A 520 -10.56 13.50 -5.23
C ASN A 520 -11.52 14.68 -5.04
N PHE A 521 -11.04 15.90 -5.30
CA PHE A 521 -11.84 17.12 -5.17
C PHE A 521 -12.84 17.27 -6.31
N ILE A 522 -12.43 16.92 -7.54
CA ILE A 522 -13.30 16.95 -8.71
C ILE A 522 -14.40 15.88 -8.59
N ALA A 523 -14.08 14.71 -8.01
CA ALA A 523 -15.04 13.63 -7.81
C ALA A 523 -16.26 14.03 -6.93
N ILE A 524 -16.12 15.01 -6.04
CA ILE A 524 -17.24 15.55 -5.23
C ILE A 524 -18.32 16.23 -6.09
N PHE A 525 -17.95 16.70 -7.29
CA PHE A 525 -18.83 17.41 -8.22
C PHE A 525 -19.35 16.52 -9.36
N ASP A 526 -18.86 15.29 -9.50
CA ASP A 526 -19.37 14.34 -10.49
C ASP A 526 -20.52 13.53 -9.89
N PHE A 527 -21.76 13.86 -10.27
CA PHE A 527 -22.94 13.13 -9.79
C PHE A 527 -23.34 11.95 -10.70
N SER A 528 -22.61 11.75 -11.80
CA SER A 528 -23.00 10.88 -12.93
C SER A 528 -22.17 9.61 -13.06
N SER A 529 -20.94 9.55 -12.53
CA SER A 529 -20.08 8.37 -12.71
C SER A 529 -19.25 7.98 -11.47
N GLY A 530 -19.00 6.67 -11.34
CA GLY A 530 -18.04 6.07 -10.40
C GLY A 530 -18.19 6.51 -8.93
N LEU A 531 -17.05 6.88 -8.31
CA LEU A 531 -16.94 7.34 -6.92
C LEU A 531 -17.85 8.54 -6.58
N GLY A 532 -18.14 9.41 -7.55
CA GLY A 532 -18.88 10.65 -7.32
C GLY A 532 -20.40 10.46 -7.16
N GLN A 533 -20.97 9.41 -7.76
CA GLN A 533 -22.41 9.14 -7.70
C GLN A 533 -22.89 8.90 -6.26
N SER A 534 -22.14 8.14 -5.46
CA SER A 534 -22.47 7.88 -4.06
C SER A 534 -21.91 8.95 -3.12
N PHE A 535 -20.63 9.30 -3.27
CA PHE A 535 -19.95 10.21 -2.35
C PHE A 535 -20.37 11.67 -2.54
N GLY A 536 -20.38 12.18 -3.79
CA GLY A 536 -20.74 13.56 -4.09
C GLY A 536 -22.17 13.89 -3.67
N GLN A 537 -23.13 13.02 -3.98
CA GLN A 537 -24.54 13.20 -3.56
C GLN A 537 -24.67 13.25 -2.04
N ALA A 538 -24.02 12.33 -1.32
CA ALA A 538 -24.03 12.30 0.13
C ALA A 538 -23.38 13.57 0.72
N PHE A 539 -22.24 13.99 0.18
CA PHE A 539 -21.52 15.19 0.61
C PHE A 539 -22.39 16.45 0.50
N TRP A 540 -22.96 16.73 -0.67
CA TRP A 540 -23.76 17.94 -0.89
C TRP A 540 -25.04 17.95 -0.06
N ARG A 541 -25.68 16.78 0.12
CA ARG A 541 -26.84 16.63 1.00
C ARG A 541 -26.51 16.94 2.45
N VAL A 542 -25.38 16.44 2.96
CA VAL A 542 -24.92 16.69 4.33
C VAL A 542 -24.46 18.13 4.48
N LEU A 543 -23.68 18.67 3.53
CA LEU A 543 -23.21 20.05 3.53
C LEU A 543 -24.38 21.04 3.58
N GLY A 544 -25.40 20.84 2.74
CA GLY A 544 -26.60 21.66 2.73
C GLY A 544 -27.31 21.66 4.09
N TRP A 545 -27.43 20.48 4.73
CA TRP A 545 -27.96 20.40 6.09
C TRP A 545 -27.06 21.08 7.12
N THR A 546 -25.73 20.92 7.05
CA THR A 546 -24.78 21.57 7.96
C THR A 546 -24.88 23.09 7.91
N VAL A 547 -25.07 23.68 6.73
CA VAL A 547 -25.27 25.13 6.57
C VAL A 547 -26.59 25.56 7.22
N VAL A 548 -27.69 24.87 6.92
CA VAL A 548 -29.01 25.14 7.53
C VAL A 548 -28.95 24.99 9.04
N TRP A 549 -28.29 23.92 9.52
CA TRP A 549 -28.05 23.66 10.93
C TRP A 549 -27.27 24.78 11.59
N ALA A 550 -26.13 25.21 11.02
CA ALA A 550 -25.32 26.29 11.56
C ALA A 550 -26.14 27.58 11.72
N ILE A 551 -26.90 27.97 10.69
CA ILE A 551 -27.73 29.19 10.73
C ILE A 551 -28.82 29.06 11.80
N LEU A 552 -29.60 27.97 11.78
CA LEU A 552 -30.73 27.80 12.70
C LEU A 552 -30.26 27.59 14.13
N SER A 553 -29.24 26.74 14.34
CA SER A 553 -28.63 26.52 15.66
C SER A 553 -28.16 27.83 16.25
N THR A 554 -27.30 28.57 15.55
CA THR A 554 -26.75 29.85 16.06
C THR A 554 -27.84 30.90 16.27
N ALA A 555 -28.76 31.10 15.32
CA ALA A 555 -29.80 32.10 15.47
C ALA A 555 -30.74 31.79 16.65
N THR A 556 -31.19 30.54 16.78
CA THR A 556 -32.16 30.17 17.81
C THR A 556 -31.57 30.20 19.21
N VAL A 557 -30.33 29.74 19.42
CA VAL A 557 -29.66 29.84 20.74
C VAL A 557 -29.31 31.29 21.09
N PHE A 558 -28.90 32.09 20.10
CA PHE A 558 -28.58 33.51 20.30
C PHE A 558 -29.83 34.28 20.71
N PHE A 559 -30.90 34.24 19.90
CA PHE A 559 -32.12 34.98 20.19
C PHE A 559 -32.84 34.43 21.43
N GLY A 560 -32.84 33.11 21.63
CA GLY A 560 -33.36 32.50 22.85
C GLY A 560 -32.61 32.96 24.10
N GLY A 561 -31.28 32.97 24.06
CA GLY A 561 -30.44 33.44 25.16
C GLY A 561 -30.59 34.94 25.40
N PHE A 562 -30.61 35.75 24.34
CA PHE A 562 -30.82 37.20 24.40
C PHE A 562 -32.19 37.54 24.98
N PHE A 563 -33.26 36.92 24.50
CA PHE A 563 -34.62 37.11 25.01
C PHE A 563 -34.70 36.74 26.50
N GLN A 564 -34.11 35.61 26.89
CA GLN A 564 -34.06 35.20 28.28
C GLN A 564 -33.26 36.17 29.15
N ALA A 565 -32.15 36.70 28.64
CA ALA A 565 -31.34 37.69 29.33
C ALA A 565 -32.13 38.99 29.55
N LEU A 566 -32.86 39.48 28.54
CA LEU A 566 -33.73 40.65 28.66
C LEU A 566 -34.80 40.45 29.74
N ILE A 567 -35.45 39.28 29.76
CA ILE A 567 -36.44 38.95 30.79
C ILE A 567 -35.79 39.01 32.18
N LEU A 568 -34.66 38.34 32.37
CA LEU A 568 -33.99 38.29 33.68
C LEU A 568 -33.39 39.63 34.11
N ASN A 569 -33.09 40.52 33.16
CA ASN A 569 -32.62 41.87 33.45
C ASN A 569 -33.78 42.79 33.89
N SER A 570 -35.01 42.52 33.46
CA SER A 570 -36.18 43.30 33.84
C SER A 570 -36.37 43.38 35.36
N GLU A 571 -36.66 44.58 35.86
CA GLU A 571 -36.92 44.82 37.29
C GLU A 571 -38.18 44.10 37.80
N LYS A 572 -39.10 43.76 36.89
CA LYS A 572 -40.39 43.10 37.21
C LYS A 572 -40.24 41.63 37.59
N VAL A 573 -39.10 41.00 37.33
CA VAL A 573 -38.90 39.57 37.64
C VAL A 573 -38.62 39.39 39.13
N VAL A 574 -39.44 38.55 39.78
CA VAL A 574 -39.28 38.16 41.18
C VAL A 574 -38.31 36.97 41.28
N PHE A 575 -37.45 36.95 42.29
CA PHE A 575 -36.42 35.92 42.51
C PHE A 575 -35.41 35.75 41.36
N ARG A 576 -34.96 36.84 40.73
CA ARG A 576 -33.99 36.83 39.61
C ARG A 576 -32.78 35.91 39.80
N LYS A 577 -32.22 35.87 41.01
CA LYS A 577 -31.08 34.98 41.34
C LYS A 577 -31.41 33.50 41.15
N PHE A 578 -32.60 33.06 41.57
CA PHE A 578 -33.04 31.67 41.42
C PHE A 578 -33.19 31.30 39.94
N TRP A 579 -33.91 32.11 39.17
CA TRP A 579 -34.13 31.87 37.74
C TRP A 579 -32.82 31.87 36.95
N ARG A 580 -31.91 32.81 37.23
CA ARG A 580 -30.60 32.84 36.60
C ARG A 580 -29.81 31.56 36.87
N THR A 581 -29.77 31.08 38.11
CA THR A 581 -29.08 29.81 38.44
C THR A 581 -29.73 28.62 37.75
N LEU A 582 -31.07 28.52 37.77
CA LEU A 582 -31.81 27.44 37.14
C LEU A 582 -31.54 27.37 35.62
N PHE A 583 -31.60 28.51 34.93
CA PHE A 583 -31.43 28.56 33.49
C PHE A 583 -29.98 28.40 33.03
N ILE A 584 -28.98 28.52 33.91
CA ILE A 584 -27.58 28.21 33.59
C ILE A 584 -27.31 26.69 33.58
N LEU A 585 -28.12 25.90 34.31
CA LEU A 585 -27.91 24.45 34.48
C LEU A 585 -27.73 23.67 33.16
N PRO A 586 -28.53 23.89 32.10
CA PRO A 586 -28.38 23.11 30.86
C PRO A 586 -26.99 23.20 30.23
N TRP A 587 -26.34 24.37 30.36
CA TRP A 587 -24.97 24.59 29.87
C TRP A 587 -23.90 24.11 30.84
N ALA A 588 -24.20 24.09 32.15
CA ALA A 588 -23.28 23.58 33.17
C ALA A 588 -23.12 22.05 33.11
N ILE A 589 -24.13 21.33 32.61
CA ILE A 589 -24.07 19.88 32.43
C ILE A 589 -23.25 19.55 31.16
N PRO A 590 -22.32 18.58 31.21
CA PRO A 590 -21.58 18.14 30.03
C PRO A 590 -22.50 17.77 28.86
N ALA A 591 -22.22 18.33 27.68
CA ALA A 591 -23.07 18.19 26.49
C ALA A 591 -23.37 16.71 26.14
N LEU A 592 -22.35 15.83 26.22
CA LEU A 592 -22.51 14.41 25.94
C LEU A 592 -23.50 13.73 26.90
N LEU A 593 -23.46 14.07 28.20
CA LEU A 593 -24.40 13.52 29.18
C LEU A 593 -25.83 13.98 28.89
N SER A 594 -26.00 15.27 28.61
CA SER A 594 -27.33 15.80 28.24
C SER A 594 -27.85 15.13 26.97
N GLN A 595 -27.02 14.97 25.95
CA GLN A 595 -27.37 14.28 24.71
C GLN A 595 -27.78 12.81 24.96
N MET A 596 -27.06 12.08 25.81
CA MET A 596 -27.42 10.71 26.19
C MET A 596 -28.79 10.66 26.87
N VAL A 597 -29.05 11.56 27.82
CA VAL A 597 -30.35 11.64 28.52
C VAL A 597 -31.47 11.92 27.53
N PHE A 598 -31.32 12.93 26.66
CA PHE A 598 -32.30 13.22 25.61
C PHE A 598 -32.50 12.03 24.66
N SER A 599 -31.43 11.33 24.27
CA SER A 599 -31.50 10.17 23.38
C SER A 599 -32.36 9.04 23.97
N VAL A 600 -32.36 8.86 25.30
CA VAL A 600 -33.19 7.86 25.98
C VAL A 600 -34.62 8.38 26.19
N MET A 601 -34.77 9.63 26.61
CA MET A 601 -36.06 10.25 26.89
C MET A 601 -36.97 10.33 25.65
N PHE A 602 -36.37 10.61 24.48
CA PHE A 602 -37.06 10.79 23.20
C PHE A 602 -37.05 9.53 22.31
N LYS A 603 -36.66 8.36 22.85
CA LYS A 603 -36.90 7.08 22.15
C LYS A 603 -38.40 6.86 21.95
N GLU A 604 -38.75 6.00 20.99
CA GLU A 604 -40.16 5.67 20.70
C GLU A 604 -40.92 5.17 21.92
N LEU A 605 -40.27 4.33 22.76
CA LEU A 605 -40.77 3.87 24.06
C LEU A 605 -40.22 4.69 25.25
N GLY A 606 -39.67 5.87 24.97
CA GLY A 606 -39.08 6.74 25.96
C GLY A 606 -40.12 7.48 26.81
N PHE A 607 -39.65 8.04 27.92
CA PHE A 607 -40.49 8.75 28.88
C PHE A 607 -41.32 9.88 28.24
N ILE A 608 -40.78 10.61 27.26
CA ILE A 608 -41.50 11.74 26.64
C ILE A 608 -42.74 11.25 25.89
N ASN A 609 -42.64 10.14 25.16
CA ASN A 609 -43.79 9.59 24.45
C ASN A 609 -44.86 9.07 25.42
N GLN A 610 -44.43 8.37 26.47
CA GLN A 610 -45.35 7.92 27.51
C GLN A 610 -46.05 9.10 28.19
N PHE A 611 -45.30 10.15 28.55
CA PHE A 611 -45.83 11.35 29.16
C PHE A 611 -46.83 12.09 28.26
N LEU A 612 -46.53 12.25 26.96
CA LEU A 612 -47.46 12.86 26.00
C LEU A 612 -48.72 12.03 25.78
N LYS A 613 -48.59 10.70 25.81
CA LYS A 613 -49.72 9.78 25.75
C LYS A 613 -50.62 9.91 26.99
N ASP A 614 -50.02 9.95 28.18
CA ASP A 614 -50.75 10.11 29.44
C ASP A 614 -51.49 11.46 29.54
N LEU A 615 -50.96 12.51 28.88
CA LEU A 615 -51.62 13.82 28.74
C LEU A 615 -52.76 13.83 27.70
N GLY A 616 -52.99 12.76 26.96
CA GLY A 616 -54.00 12.69 25.88
C GLY A 616 -53.58 13.41 24.60
N VAL A 617 -52.31 13.81 24.46
CA VAL A 617 -51.81 14.47 23.24
C VAL A 617 -51.83 13.52 22.05
N TYR A 618 -51.65 12.22 22.31
CA TYR A 618 -51.69 11.19 21.26
C TYR A 618 -53.05 11.13 20.57
N ASP A 619 -54.15 11.23 21.32
CA ASP A 619 -55.51 11.19 20.76
C ASP A 619 -55.71 12.36 19.76
N LEU A 620 -55.26 13.56 20.13
CA LEU A 620 -55.25 14.72 19.23
C LEU A 620 -54.41 14.48 17.96
N LEU A 621 -53.24 13.86 18.11
CA LEU A 621 -52.35 13.59 16.97
C LEU A 621 -52.89 12.51 16.03
N PHE A 622 -53.59 11.50 16.57
CA PHE A 622 -54.33 10.51 15.79
C PHE A 622 -55.49 11.16 15.03
N ASP A 623 -56.28 12.02 15.69
CA ASP A 623 -57.41 12.74 15.07
C ASP A 623 -56.95 13.68 13.94
N LEU A 624 -55.80 14.34 14.11
CA LEU A 624 -55.20 15.19 13.09
C LEU A 624 -54.52 14.39 11.96
N GLY A 625 -54.44 13.06 12.07
CA GLY A 625 -53.75 12.19 11.12
C GLY A 625 -52.24 12.38 11.06
N MET A 626 -51.65 12.94 12.13
CA MET A 626 -50.19 13.12 12.28
C MET A 626 -49.52 11.86 12.85
N LEU A 627 -50.29 11.00 13.50
CA LEU A 627 -49.89 9.71 14.07
C LEU A 627 -50.91 8.62 13.66
N GLY A 628 -50.50 7.35 13.57
CA GLY A 628 -51.40 6.22 13.31
C GLY A 628 -51.85 6.01 11.86
N VAL A 629 -51.26 6.76 10.93
CA VAL A 629 -51.58 6.66 9.49
C VAL A 629 -50.37 6.11 8.75
N ASN A 630 -50.58 5.16 7.83
CA ASN A 630 -49.49 4.66 7.01
C ASN A 630 -48.98 5.78 6.07
N TYR A 631 -47.67 6.04 6.07
CA TYR A 631 -47.06 7.11 5.29
C TYR A 631 -47.41 7.04 3.79
N GLU A 632 -47.50 5.83 3.22
CA GLU A 632 -47.84 5.63 1.80
C GLU A 632 -49.23 6.17 1.43
N SER A 633 -50.13 6.29 2.40
CA SER A 633 -51.48 6.81 2.19
C SER A 633 -51.57 8.35 2.26
N LEU A 634 -50.49 9.02 2.67
CA LEU A 634 -50.45 10.47 2.81
C LEU A 634 -49.96 11.15 1.53
N SER A 635 -50.55 12.30 1.19
CA SER A 635 -50.10 13.14 0.07
C SER A 635 -50.17 14.63 0.39
N GLY A 636 -49.41 15.43 -0.35
CA GLY A 636 -49.38 16.89 -0.20
C GLY A 636 -48.82 17.33 1.16
N ILE A 637 -49.43 18.36 1.77
CA ILE A 637 -48.92 18.99 2.99
C ILE A 637 -48.96 18.08 4.24
N ARG A 638 -49.76 17.01 4.23
CA ARG A 638 -49.91 16.09 5.36
C ARG A 638 -48.64 15.27 5.62
N THR A 639 -47.82 15.04 4.59
CA THR A 639 -46.55 14.29 4.73
C THR A 639 -45.54 15.05 5.60
N LEU A 640 -45.57 16.39 5.59
CA LEU A 640 -44.70 17.25 6.40
C LEU A 640 -45.00 17.18 7.90
N PHE A 641 -46.23 16.78 8.26
CA PHE A 641 -46.70 16.69 9.64
C PHE A 641 -46.72 15.26 10.19
N TYR A 642 -46.23 14.29 9.42
CA TYR A 642 -46.15 12.89 9.85
C TYR A 642 -45.13 12.71 10.98
N LEU A 643 -45.56 12.08 12.08
CA LEU A 643 -44.76 11.88 13.29
C LEU A 643 -44.39 10.41 13.55
N GLY A 644 -45.16 9.45 13.02
CA GLY A 644 -44.93 8.02 13.20
C GLY A 644 -46.21 7.21 13.08
N LEU A 645 -46.09 5.87 13.15
CA LEU A 645 -47.24 4.97 13.14
C LEU A 645 -47.80 4.81 14.56
N ASP A 646 -47.10 4.07 15.43
CA ASP A 646 -47.60 3.78 16.79
C ASP A 646 -47.17 4.83 17.82
N ASN A 647 -45.96 5.36 17.69
CA ASN A 647 -45.39 6.37 18.58
C ASN A 647 -44.67 7.45 17.77
N ILE A 648 -44.47 8.61 18.39
CA ILE A 648 -43.71 9.71 17.78
C ILE A 648 -42.25 9.28 17.64
N GLN A 649 -41.74 9.30 16.41
CA GLN A 649 -40.39 8.88 16.04
C GLN A 649 -39.44 10.09 15.97
N TRP A 650 -39.03 10.63 17.11
CA TRP A 650 -38.28 11.91 17.20
C TRP A 650 -36.95 11.93 16.44
N PHE A 651 -36.22 10.80 16.42
CA PHE A 651 -34.90 10.71 15.78
C PHE A 651 -34.82 9.67 14.67
N THR A 652 -35.76 8.73 14.65
CA THR A 652 -35.74 7.53 13.80
C THR A 652 -36.69 7.61 12.62
N ASN A 653 -37.46 8.69 12.46
CA ASN A 653 -38.45 8.82 11.39
C ASN A 653 -37.76 8.91 10.01
N PRO A 654 -37.82 7.85 9.17
CA PRO A 654 -37.17 7.87 7.86
C PRO A 654 -37.98 8.66 6.83
N PHE A 655 -39.27 8.87 7.08
CA PHE A 655 -40.21 9.49 6.15
C PHE A 655 -40.30 11.02 6.32
N ASN A 656 -40.03 11.54 7.52
CA ASN A 656 -40.05 12.98 7.82
C ASN A 656 -38.72 13.45 8.45
N THR A 657 -37.71 13.61 7.60
CA THR A 657 -36.39 14.11 8.03
C THR A 657 -36.43 15.53 8.58
N THR A 658 -37.38 16.38 8.14
CA THR A 658 -37.54 17.76 8.62
C THR A 658 -37.97 17.79 10.09
N PHE A 659 -38.86 16.89 10.51
CA PHE A 659 -39.26 16.74 11.91
C PHE A 659 -38.08 16.30 12.79
N VAL A 660 -37.30 15.32 12.34
CA VAL A 660 -36.08 14.87 13.05
C VAL A 660 -35.12 16.04 13.23
N ARG A 661 -34.84 16.77 12.15
CA ARG A 661 -34.00 17.97 12.13
C ARG A 661 -34.50 19.04 13.11
N GLY A 662 -35.81 19.33 13.12
CA GLY A 662 -36.43 20.28 14.04
C GLY A 662 -36.30 19.86 15.51
N SER A 663 -36.46 18.57 15.80
CA SER A 663 -36.30 18.00 17.14
C SER A 663 -34.88 18.20 17.68
N ILE A 664 -33.87 17.99 16.83
CA ILE A 664 -32.47 18.21 17.19
C ILE A 664 -32.19 19.71 17.44
N ILE A 665 -32.76 20.61 16.62
CA ILE A 665 -32.63 22.06 16.83
C ILE A 665 -33.25 22.46 18.17
N MET A 666 -34.45 21.96 18.50
CA MET A 666 -35.12 22.24 19.77
C MET A 666 -34.26 21.85 20.99
N ILE A 667 -33.65 20.67 20.96
CA ILE A 667 -32.75 20.22 22.03
C ILE A 667 -31.51 21.12 22.10
N ASN A 668 -30.95 21.50 20.95
CA ASN A 668 -29.82 22.41 20.90
C ASN A 668 -30.15 23.80 21.44
N ILE A 669 -31.37 24.31 21.23
CA ILE A 669 -31.83 25.55 21.87
C ILE A 669 -31.70 25.43 23.38
N TRP A 670 -32.24 24.36 23.98
CA TRP A 670 -32.19 24.13 25.42
C TRP A 670 -30.75 24.07 25.97
N LEU A 671 -29.84 23.43 25.25
CA LEU A 671 -28.43 23.33 25.63
C LEU A 671 -27.64 24.63 25.45
N GLY A 672 -27.93 25.38 24.39
CA GLY A 672 -27.10 26.51 23.95
C GLY A 672 -27.58 27.87 24.44
N PHE A 673 -28.88 28.07 24.65
CA PHE A 673 -29.41 29.37 25.09
C PHE A 673 -28.75 29.90 26.38
N PRO A 674 -28.38 29.08 27.39
CA PRO A 674 -27.84 29.61 28.64
C PRO A 674 -26.49 30.30 28.49
N TYR A 675 -25.65 29.81 27.56
CA TYR A 675 -24.37 30.44 27.26
C TYR A 675 -24.58 31.87 26.73
N PHE A 676 -25.45 32.03 25.73
CA PHE A 676 -25.79 33.33 25.17
C PHE A 676 -26.52 34.21 26.17
N MET A 677 -27.39 33.65 27.01
CA MET A 677 -28.03 34.37 28.10
C MET A 677 -27.00 34.95 29.07
N ALA A 678 -26.01 34.15 29.49
CA ALA A 678 -24.97 34.59 30.42
C ALA A 678 -24.07 35.66 29.79
N LEU A 679 -23.66 35.47 28.53
CA LEU A 679 -22.88 36.44 27.75
C LEU A 679 -23.63 37.77 27.62
N MET A 680 -24.89 37.74 27.19
CA MET A 680 -25.72 38.93 27.00
C MET A 680 -26.03 39.64 28.31
N THR A 681 -26.25 38.89 29.39
CA THR A 681 -26.39 39.49 30.73
C THR A 681 -25.12 40.26 31.12
N GLY A 682 -23.94 39.70 30.86
CA GLY A 682 -22.66 40.38 31.10
C GLY A 682 -22.50 41.67 30.27
N VAL A 683 -22.84 41.61 28.99
CA VAL A 683 -22.81 42.79 28.10
C VAL A 683 -23.79 43.87 28.59
N MET A 684 -25.03 43.51 28.92
CA MET A 684 -26.02 44.48 29.39
C MET A 684 -25.62 45.14 30.71
N THR A 685 -24.90 44.43 31.60
CA THR A 685 -24.39 45.03 32.85
C THR A 685 -23.28 46.06 32.64
N ALA A 686 -22.64 46.09 31.47
CA ALA A 686 -21.62 47.08 31.13
C ALA A 686 -22.22 48.40 30.57
N ILE A 687 -23.52 48.41 30.23
CA ILE A 687 -24.20 49.60 29.70
C ILE A 687 -24.44 50.59 30.85
N ASP A 688 -24.06 51.85 30.65
CA ASP A 688 -24.25 52.92 31.63
C ASP A 688 -25.75 53.12 31.94
N LYS A 689 -26.08 53.20 33.23
CA LYS A 689 -27.47 53.37 33.69
C LYS A 689 -28.09 54.69 33.24
N THR A 690 -27.28 55.74 33.08
CA THR A 690 -27.74 57.07 32.64
C THR A 690 -28.37 57.03 31.25
N LEU A 691 -27.99 56.09 30.39
CA LEU A 691 -28.61 55.90 29.08
C LEU A 691 -30.04 55.37 29.19
N TYR A 692 -30.31 54.48 30.17
CA TYR A 692 -31.66 53.99 30.43
C TYR A 692 -32.52 55.09 31.07
N GLU A 693 -31.96 55.85 32.02
CA GLU A 693 -32.66 56.97 32.64
C GLU A 693 -33.04 58.06 31.62
N ALA A 694 -32.15 58.37 30.68
CA ALA A 694 -32.43 59.31 29.59
C ALA A 694 -33.52 58.79 28.66
N ALA A 695 -33.48 57.50 28.28
CA ALA A 695 -34.52 56.89 27.45
C ALA A 695 -35.89 56.89 28.14
N ASP A 696 -35.95 56.58 29.44
CA ASP A 696 -37.20 56.61 30.22
C ASP A 696 -37.82 58.02 30.29
N ILE A 697 -36.99 59.08 30.23
CA ILE A 697 -37.45 60.48 30.17
C ILE A 697 -38.03 60.80 28.77
N ASP A 698 -37.44 60.26 27.71
CA ASP A 698 -37.84 60.52 26.32
C ASP A 698 -39.12 59.74 25.89
N GLY A 699 -39.50 58.69 26.62
CA GLY A 699 -40.68 57.86 26.37
C GLY A 699 -40.41 56.69 25.45
#